data_AF-A0A972KC76-F1
#
_entry.id   AF-A0A972KC76-F1
#
_cell.length_a   1.000
_cell.length_b   1.000
_cell.length_c   1.000
_cell.angle_alpha   90.00
_cell.angle_beta   90.00
_cell.angle_gamma   90.00
#
_symmetry.space_group_name_H-M   'P 1'
#
loop_
_entity.id
_entity.type
_entity.pdbx_description
1 polymer ?
#
loop_
_entity_poly.entity_id
_entity_poly.type
_entity_poly.pdbx_seq_one_letter_code
_entity_poly.pdbx_strand_id
1 'polypeptide(L)'
;MRTRRVTRIVLVTASVVLAVLGIGPIAVGVGGAAADLANDPSSDLMESDAFVLDAVGPGRCLPTTAVTGSLVECRFPLIGRVQLPLDWQGPVTAVVSPGINFDTSPLPVCVFELGELRCSRISAPFQPGDVEVSLDLDGQTRTLAQFVVVESFDYDYFVLAESGPEPVAFEGRPVRLSTWRNVEFSEQSLWANVLRRVEGPERFADPLEYVSTQRMTVPQLNTFDSVTNEVEPPTEPGRYVILMCVGESEETCSVIPNHISFQVIDPKLVEIVPGHNRAEAERINLVFAGSGFPDGVKVVDVARELLTTDGAVLDRYEGGGINVVDDNGATEGSLVADIVFGPFAIEPMASNMAKFNLWAIPDQIEDERAFFHNADPEFSTGNDLDGFILGHVSIVNLHHQALGRYERSEAWWTGFRGATEVPELDDLDFAGIYLAIDALQPLTAARTLAHEMGHALFDLRDEYFEVGRGTEYGFPNCALGDEEATNWWGDQVGEIDPFVDEYMAVLDRYDWFYPDDIVQQLTVGEVGSVTGGCYDGGTATMRPTPDSLMNSEVPVFGAVNRLRVSQVLDQFNPRVPLTQAADAVLRCFPAAQIEASESVLCGGQLTRWVDQPSGQLEIAVGDTVVRCRIDTIDVGDVRGV
;
A
#
# COMPACT_ATOMS: atom_id res chain seq x y z
N MET A 1 -74.57 10.14 -19.25
CA MET A 1 -75.58 10.68 -18.32
C MET A 1 -74.94 10.90 -16.95
N ARG A 2 -75.27 12.02 -16.29
CA ARG A 2 -74.96 12.45 -14.90
C ARG A 2 -73.54 12.96 -14.55
N THR A 3 -73.30 14.20 -14.98
CA THR A 3 -72.98 15.42 -14.19
C THR A 3 -72.30 15.37 -12.81
N ARG A 4 -71.20 16.13 -12.74
CA ARG A 4 -70.46 16.69 -11.59
C ARG A 4 -71.34 17.57 -10.67
N ARG A 5 -70.97 17.65 -9.38
CA ARG A 5 -71.39 18.73 -8.46
C ARG A 5 -70.19 19.60 -8.08
N VAL A 6 -70.45 20.89 -8.18
CA VAL A 6 -69.66 22.05 -7.74
C VAL A 6 -70.09 22.40 -6.31
N THR A 7 -69.19 22.88 -5.47
CA THR A 7 -69.53 23.76 -4.34
C THR A 7 -68.50 24.88 -4.28
N ARG A 8 -68.96 26.03 -3.81
CA ARG A 8 -68.62 27.41 -4.22
C ARG A 8 -68.49 28.25 -2.93
N ILE A 9 -67.90 29.45 -3.04
CA ILE A 9 -68.01 30.63 -2.13
C ILE A 9 -66.90 30.63 -1.03
N VAL A 10 -66.14 31.70 -0.71
CA VAL A 10 -66.33 33.17 -0.77
C VAL A 10 -65.00 33.89 -1.07
N LEU A 11 -65.10 35.04 -1.76
CA LEU A 11 -64.07 36.04 -1.98
C LEU A 11 -64.39 37.29 -1.13
N VAL A 12 -63.43 37.87 -0.40
CA VAL A 12 -63.49 39.27 0.09
C VAL A 12 -62.13 39.94 -0.16
N THR A 13 -62.25 41.13 -0.74
CA THR A 13 -61.31 42.10 -1.33
C THR A 13 -60.42 42.92 -0.38
N ALA A 14 -59.17 43.17 -0.81
CA ALA A 14 -58.48 44.47 -1.08
C ALA A 14 -58.28 45.46 0.09
N SER A 15 -57.24 46.29 0.24
CA SER A 15 -55.91 46.60 -0.36
C SER A 15 -55.33 47.69 0.56
N VAL A 16 -54.01 47.82 0.80
CA VAL A 16 -53.24 49.10 0.95
C VAL A 16 -51.73 48.81 0.90
N VAL A 17 -51.03 49.81 0.35
CA VAL A 17 -49.67 50.00 -0.18
C VAL A 17 -48.54 50.21 0.85
N LEU A 18 -47.31 49.79 0.44
CA LEU A 18 -45.91 50.15 0.79
C LEU A 18 -45.55 50.97 2.04
N ALA A 19 -44.49 50.54 2.76
CA ALA A 19 -43.16 51.21 2.79
C ALA A 19 -42.08 50.48 3.66
N VAL A 20 -40.94 50.20 3.01
CA VAL A 20 -39.51 50.22 3.42
C VAL A 20 -39.12 50.35 4.91
N LEU A 21 -38.25 49.45 5.41
CA LEU A 21 -36.91 49.70 5.99
C LEU A 21 -36.37 48.42 6.68
N GLY A 22 -35.11 48.06 6.37
CA GLY A 22 -34.50 46.80 6.78
C GLY A 22 -33.94 46.76 8.21
N ILE A 23 -33.64 45.55 8.68
CA ILE A 23 -32.63 45.18 9.69
C ILE A 23 -32.26 43.70 9.45
N GLY A 24 -30.96 43.44 9.24
CA GLY A 24 -30.14 42.35 9.79
C GLY A 24 -30.47 40.85 9.55
N PRO A 25 -29.45 40.00 9.29
CA PRO A 25 -29.63 38.55 9.20
C PRO A 25 -29.87 37.94 10.59
N ILE A 26 -30.85 37.05 10.66
CA ILE A 26 -31.20 36.25 11.83
C ILE A 26 -30.23 35.07 11.90
N ALA A 27 -29.43 35.04 12.98
CA ALA A 27 -28.72 33.85 13.41
C ALA A 27 -29.74 32.80 13.89
N VAL A 28 -29.75 31.63 13.26
CA VAL A 28 -30.52 30.47 13.71
C VAL A 28 -29.67 29.75 14.74
N GLY A 29 -29.98 29.96 16.01
CA GLY A 29 -29.48 29.14 17.10
C GLY A 29 -30.26 27.83 17.15
N VAL A 30 -29.56 26.71 16.97
CA VAL A 30 -30.04 25.37 17.30
C VAL A 30 -29.58 25.07 18.73
N GLY A 31 -30.50 25.24 19.68
CA GLY A 31 -30.38 24.68 21.02
C GLY A 31 -31.35 23.51 21.15
N GLY A 32 -30.87 22.35 21.56
CA GLY A 32 -31.71 21.16 21.75
C GLY A 32 -30.96 19.95 22.32
N ALA A 33 -30.91 19.89 23.64
CA ALA A 33 -30.85 18.69 24.50
C ALA A 33 -29.61 17.76 24.43
N ALA A 34 -28.60 18.09 25.25
CA ALA A 34 -27.72 17.13 25.89
C ALA A 34 -27.89 17.27 27.42
N ALA A 35 -28.55 16.31 28.06
CA ALA A 35 -28.52 16.08 29.50
C ALA A 35 -29.11 14.70 29.83
N ASP A 36 -28.48 14.00 30.77
CA ASP A 36 -28.87 12.74 31.44
C ASP A 36 -28.54 11.40 30.75
N LEU A 37 -27.24 11.15 30.52
CA LEU A 37 -26.62 9.83 30.59
C LEU A 37 -25.29 9.93 31.34
N ALA A 38 -25.35 10.22 32.64
CA ALA A 38 -24.22 10.13 33.54
C ALA A 38 -24.71 9.49 34.84
N ASN A 39 -24.51 8.18 34.96
CA ASN A 39 -24.39 7.38 36.20
C ASN A 39 -24.68 5.91 35.87
N ASP A 40 -23.77 5.27 35.13
CA ASP A 40 -23.64 3.81 35.15
C ASP A 40 -22.50 3.45 36.13
N PRO A 41 -22.80 2.86 37.30
CA PRO A 41 -21.79 2.48 38.29
C PRO A 41 -21.11 1.13 37.99
N SER A 42 -21.10 0.67 36.73
CA SER A 42 -20.39 -0.56 36.31
C SER A 42 -18.99 -0.34 35.71
N SER A 43 -18.48 0.89 35.67
CA SER A 43 -17.13 1.22 35.19
C SER A 43 -15.98 0.95 36.19
N ASP A 44 -16.27 0.43 37.39
CA ASP A 44 -15.31 0.18 38.47
C ASP A 44 -14.56 -1.17 38.37
N LEU A 45 -14.52 -1.81 37.19
CA LEU A 45 -13.88 -3.11 37.01
C LEU A 45 -12.98 -3.19 35.77
N MET A 46 -12.02 -2.26 35.64
CA MET A 46 -10.63 -2.54 35.27
C MET A 46 -9.81 -1.32 35.71
N GLU A 47 -9.27 -1.32 36.95
CA GLU A 47 -8.04 -0.58 37.20
C GLU A 47 -6.98 -1.23 36.30
N SER A 48 -6.87 -0.75 35.06
CA SER A 48 -5.72 -1.08 34.22
C SER A 48 -4.50 -0.60 34.98
N ASP A 49 -3.61 -1.51 35.37
CA ASP A 49 -2.30 -1.15 35.91
C ASP A 49 -1.62 -0.23 34.90
N ALA A 50 -1.74 1.08 35.11
CA ALA A 50 -1.29 2.09 34.17
C ALA A 50 0.22 1.91 33.98
N PHE A 51 0.67 1.93 32.74
CA PHE A 51 2.09 1.90 32.42
C PHE A 51 2.74 3.17 33.01
N VAL A 52 3.55 3.00 34.05
CA VAL A 52 4.22 4.12 34.73
C VAL A 52 5.57 4.37 34.06
N LEU A 53 5.85 5.61 33.66
CA LEU A 53 7.14 6.05 33.08
C LEU A 53 8.36 5.66 33.93
N ASP A 54 8.19 5.45 35.24
CA ASP A 54 9.22 4.95 36.16
C ASP A 54 9.73 3.55 35.80
N ALA A 55 8.97 2.80 35.01
CA ALA A 55 9.36 1.52 34.46
C ALA A 55 10.33 1.63 33.28
N VAL A 56 10.60 2.84 32.76
CA VAL A 56 11.56 3.06 31.68
C VAL A 56 12.84 3.68 32.23
N GLY A 57 13.95 2.96 32.03
CA GLY A 57 15.28 3.37 32.45
C GLY A 57 15.94 4.37 31.51
N PRO A 58 17.08 4.95 31.92
CA PRO A 58 17.91 5.76 31.04
C PRO A 58 18.26 4.96 29.77
N GLY A 59 17.90 5.52 28.63
CA GLY A 59 18.19 4.96 27.32
C GLY A 59 19.49 5.45 26.73
N ARG A 60 19.74 5.00 25.51
CA ARG A 60 20.91 5.35 24.71
C ARG A 60 20.49 5.48 23.26
N CYS A 61 21.09 6.44 22.57
CA CYS A 61 20.86 6.71 21.17
C CYS A 61 22.05 6.26 20.34
N LEU A 62 21.77 5.62 19.21
CA LEU A 62 22.76 5.17 18.24
C LEU A 62 22.44 5.82 16.87
N PRO A 63 23.39 6.55 16.27
CA PRO A 63 24.73 6.83 16.80
C PRO A 63 24.66 7.86 17.95
N THR A 64 25.66 7.89 18.83
CA THR A 64 25.74 8.93 19.89
C THR A 64 26.11 10.31 19.32
N THR A 65 26.59 10.34 18.08
CA THR A 65 26.84 11.56 17.30
C THR A 65 26.27 11.35 15.91
N ALA A 66 25.43 12.26 15.47
CA ALA A 66 24.64 12.19 14.25
C ALA A 66 24.87 13.48 13.43
N VAL A 67 24.90 13.41 12.10
CA VAL A 67 24.87 14.62 11.27
C VAL A 67 23.45 15.17 11.18
N THR A 68 23.29 16.48 10.96
CA THR A 68 21.98 17.10 10.70
C THR A 68 21.17 16.31 9.65
N GLY A 69 19.91 15.98 9.97
CA GLY A 69 19.00 15.25 9.07
C GLY A 69 19.15 13.71 9.07
N SER A 70 20.19 13.17 9.71
CA SER A 70 20.31 11.71 9.86
C SER A 70 19.30 11.15 10.86
N LEU A 71 19.14 9.83 10.89
CA LEU A 71 18.21 9.16 11.79
C LEU A 71 18.95 8.49 12.92
N VAL A 72 18.32 8.54 14.08
CA VAL A 72 18.85 8.03 15.33
C VAL A 72 17.85 7.03 15.90
N GLU A 73 18.37 5.92 16.38
CA GLU A 73 17.59 4.93 17.12
C GLU A 73 17.93 5.06 18.60
N CYS A 74 16.93 5.22 19.46
CA CYS A 74 17.12 5.25 20.90
C CYS A 74 16.44 4.06 21.57
N ARG A 75 17.18 3.35 22.41
CA ARG A 75 16.68 2.19 23.19
C ARG A 75 16.65 2.51 24.67
N PHE A 76 15.58 2.11 25.33
CA PHE A 76 15.34 2.37 26.74
C PHE A 76 15.05 1.06 27.49
N PRO A 77 15.89 0.66 28.47
CA PRO A 77 15.63 -0.54 29.26
C PRO A 77 14.32 -0.44 30.02
N LEU A 78 13.56 -1.53 30.12
CA LEU A 78 12.49 -1.60 31.11
C LEU A 78 13.06 -1.99 32.48
N ILE A 79 12.88 -1.12 33.46
CA ILE A 79 13.27 -1.31 34.86
C ILE A 79 12.06 -1.81 35.64
N GLY A 80 12.00 -3.13 35.87
CA GLY A 80 10.99 -3.77 36.71
C GLY A 80 10.16 -4.82 35.99
N ARG A 81 9.21 -5.44 36.71
CA ARG A 81 8.19 -6.29 36.10
C ARG A 81 7.10 -5.37 35.57
N VAL A 82 7.27 -4.90 34.35
CA VAL A 82 6.17 -4.30 33.62
C VAL A 82 5.28 -5.43 33.16
N GLN A 83 4.11 -5.58 33.80
CA GLN A 83 3.01 -6.25 33.13
C GLN A 83 2.44 -5.24 32.16
N LEU A 84 3.08 -5.14 30.99
CA LEU A 84 2.37 -4.57 29.86
C LEU A 84 1.19 -5.50 29.62
N PRO A 85 -0.02 -4.96 29.43
CA PRO A 85 -0.99 -5.66 28.60
C PRO A 85 -0.22 -6.20 27.38
N LEU A 86 -0.40 -7.49 27.03
CA LEU A 86 0.28 -8.12 25.87
C LEU A 86 0.03 -7.36 24.55
N ASP A 87 -0.88 -6.39 24.61
CA ASP A 87 -1.48 -5.53 23.62
C ASP A 87 -1.23 -4.02 23.85
N TRP A 88 -0.43 -3.59 24.85
CA TRP A 88 -0.15 -2.14 25.02
C TRP A 88 0.77 -1.63 23.91
N GLN A 89 0.21 -0.79 23.03
CA GLN A 89 0.91 -0.14 21.91
C GLN A 89 0.69 1.39 21.92
N GLY A 90 0.43 1.96 23.10
CA GLY A 90 0.17 3.39 23.25
C GLY A 90 1.33 4.25 22.75
N PRO A 91 1.05 5.46 22.23
CA PRO A 91 2.07 6.30 21.62
C PRO A 91 3.04 6.82 22.69
N VAL A 92 4.21 6.21 22.81
CA VAL A 92 5.33 6.90 23.45
C VAL A 92 5.83 7.94 22.46
N THR A 93 5.50 9.20 22.71
CA THR A 93 6.02 10.28 21.88
C THR A 93 7.42 10.60 22.38
N ALA A 94 8.43 10.36 21.54
CA ALA A 94 9.76 10.88 21.81
C ALA A 94 9.78 12.38 21.50
N VAL A 95 9.87 13.21 22.53
CA VAL A 95 9.99 14.66 22.41
C VAL A 95 11.47 15.02 22.33
N VAL A 96 11.84 15.66 21.23
CA VAL A 96 13.19 16.18 20.99
C VAL A 96 13.20 17.67 21.33
N SER A 97 14.02 18.09 22.31
CA SER A 97 14.10 19.49 22.75
C SER A 97 15.47 20.11 22.48
N PRO A 98 15.57 21.44 22.17
CA PRO A 98 14.51 22.45 22.19
C PRO A 98 14.22 23.13 20.83
N GLY A 99 12.94 23.29 20.49
CA GLY A 99 12.47 24.40 19.63
C GLY A 99 12.31 24.11 18.13
N ILE A 100 12.42 22.86 17.68
CA ILE A 100 12.12 22.51 16.29
C ILE A 100 10.74 21.85 16.27
N ASN A 101 9.74 22.62 15.87
CA ASN A 101 8.45 22.06 15.44
C ASN A 101 8.75 21.17 14.23
N PHE A 102 8.74 19.86 14.42
CA PHE A 102 8.63 18.92 13.31
C PHE A 102 7.20 19.03 12.78
N ASP A 103 6.98 19.98 11.86
CA ASP A 103 5.70 20.18 11.17
C ASP A 103 5.50 19.17 10.02
N THR A 104 6.46 18.26 9.82
CA THR A 104 6.43 17.31 8.70
C THR A 104 6.98 15.93 9.12
N SER A 105 6.06 14.99 9.43
CA SER A 105 6.10 13.53 9.21
C SER A 105 7.31 12.66 9.64
N PRO A 106 7.11 11.40 10.05
CA PRO A 106 6.20 10.87 11.08
C PRO A 106 6.84 10.95 12.49
N LEU A 107 6.01 10.90 13.53
CA LEU A 107 6.50 10.83 14.91
C LEU A 107 7.37 9.57 15.11
N PRO A 108 8.44 9.63 15.93
CA PRO A 108 9.25 8.47 16.24
C PRO A 108 8.39 7.26 16.64
N VAL A 109 8.70 6.09 16.09
CA VAL A 109 7.98 4.85 16.39
C VAL A 109 8.70 4.14 17.52
N CYS A 110 8.06 4.03 18.67
CA CYS A 110 8.58 3.31 19.83
C CYS A 110 7.86 1.96 19.99
N VAL A 111 8.59 0.85 19.91
CA VAL A 111 8.06 -0.52 20.02
C VAL A 111 8.70 -1.22 21.20
N PHE A 112 7.96 -2.08 21.91
CA PHE A 112 8.56 -2.93 22.94
C PHE A 112 9.20 -4.16 22.32
N GLU A 113 10.46 -4.36 22.64
CA GLU A 113 11.23 -5.47 22.11
C GLU A 113 12.13 -6.02 23.22
N LEU A 114 11.99 -7.31 23.54
CA LEU A 114 12.90 -8.06 24.42
C LEU A 114 13.19 -7.42 25.81
N GLY A 115 12.23 -6.69 26.36
CA GLY A 115 12.36 -6.02 27.66
C GLY A 115 12.95 -4.61 27.58
N GLU A 116 12.89 -3.99 26.40
CA GLU A 116 13.27 -2.61 26.13
C GLU A 116 12.15 -1.91 25.36
N LEU A 117 12.13 -0.59 25.41
CA LEU A 117 11.40 0.26 24.49
C LEU A 117 12.38 0.78 23.45
N ARG A 118 12.15 0.47 22.18
CA ARG A 118 13.00 0.84 21.05
C ARG A 118 12.29 1.91 20.22
N CYS A 119 12.79 3.13 20.27
CA CYS A 119 12.33 4.25 19.48
C CYS A 119 13.22 4.44 18.25
N SER A 120 12.71 4.07 17.08
CA SER A 120 13.39 4.27 15.81
C SER A 120 12.98 5.60 15.16
N ARG A 121 13.75 6.03 14.15
CA ARG A 121 13.47 7.21 13.30
C ARG A 121 13.43 8.54 14.03
N ILE A 122 14.27 8.72 15.05
CA ILE A 122 14.45 10.03 15.66
C ILE A 122 15.32 10.86 14.71
N SER A 123 14.72 11.81 13.99
CA SER A 123 15.47 12.68 13.09
C SER A 123 16.38 13.63 13.87
N ALA A 124 17.67 13.62 13.52
CA ALA A 124 18.64 14.57 14.00
C ALA A 124 18.26 15.97 13.49
N PRO A 125 18.01 16.95 14.37
CA PRO A 125 17.64 18.29 13.95
C PRO A 125 18.66 18.94 12.99
N PHE A 126 18.22 19.91 12.20
CA PHE A 126 19.12 20.69 11.34
C PHE A 126 20.03 21.66 12.11
N GLN A 127 19.84 21.79 13.43
CA GLN A 127 20.69 22.60 14.30
C GLN A 127 21.68 21.69 15.04
N PRO A 128 23.00 21.95 14.95
CA PRO A 128 23.99 21.19 15.71
C PRO A 128 23.87 21.48 17.21
N GLY A 129 24.20 20.49 18.04
CA GLY A 129 24.17 20.59 19.50
C GLY A 129 23.80 19.30 20.19
N ASP A 130 23.76 19.34 21.53
CA ASP A 130 23.25 18.22 22.32
C ASP A 130 21.74 18.13 22.14
N VAL A 131 21.26 16.93 21.85
CA VAL A 131 19.86 16.62 21.65
C VAL A 131 19.40 15.68 22.74
N GLU A 132 18.43 16.13 23.52
CA GLU A 132 17.77 15.33 24.54
C GLU A 132 16.56 14.60 23.94
N VAL A 133 16.47 13.30 24.20
CA VAL A 133 15.33 12.47 23.85
C VAL A 133 14.53 12.20 25.12
N SER A 134 13.35 12.81 25.17
CA SER A 134 12.39 12.62 26.25
C SER A 134 11.27 11.70 25.83
N LEU A 135 10.79 10.84 26.73
CA LEU A 135 9.56 10.10 26.51
C LEU A 135 8.42 10.81 27.23
N ASP A 136 7.31 11.03 26.54
CA ASP A 136 6.05 11.50 27.13
C ASP A 136 5.06 10.34 27.24
N LEU A 137 4.57 10.11 28.46
CA LEU A 137 3.55 9.11 28.81
C LEU A 137 2.53 9.76 29.74
N ASP A 138 1.27 9.83 29.32
CA ASP A 138 0.17 10.43 30.08
C ASP A 138 0.47 11.86 30.58
N GLY A 139 1.19 12.65 29.78
CA GLY A 139 1.57 14.04 30.12
C GLY A 139 2.74 14.13 31.11
N GLN A 140 3.39 13.02 31.44
CA GLN A 140 4.66 13.00 32.14
C GLN A 140 5.81 12.87 31.14
N THR A 141 6.63 13.90 31.03
CA THR A 141 7.81 13.91 30.17
C THR A 141 9.08 13.66 30.97
N ARG A 142 9.95 12.75 30.51
CA ARG A 142 11.27 12.51 31.11
C ARG A 142 12.35 12.36 30.06
N THR A 143 13.40 13.19 30.13
CA THR A 143 14.64 12.99 29.36
C THR A 143 15.30 11.69 29.81
N LEU A 144 15.46 10.76 28.88
CA LEU A 144 15.99 9.43 29.18
C LEU A 144 17.22 9.10 28.33
N ALA A 145 17.45 9.78 27.22
CA ALA A 145 18.64 9.59 26.39
C ALA A 145 19.12 10.92 25.79
N GLN A 146 20.33 10.93 25.25
CA GLN A 146 20.91 12.07 24.55
C GLN A 146 21.79 11.61 23.39
N PHE A 147 21.93 12.44 22.36
CA PHE A 147 22.93 12.32 21.31
C PHE A 147 23.40 13.71 20.88
N VAL A 148 24.52 13.78 20.16
CA VAL A 148 25.08 15.04 19.66
C VAL A 148 24.80 15.16 18.18
N VAL A 149 24.29 16.31 17.75
CA VAL A 149 24.20 16.65 16.32
C VAL A 149 25.36 17.53 15.91
N VAL A 150 25.99 17.18 14.79
CA VAL A 150 27.05 17.96 14.14
C VAL A 150 26.57 18.43 12.77
N GLU A 151 27.11 19.54 12.25
CA GLU A 151 26.71 20.05 10.94
C GLU A 151 27.15 19.07 9.84
N SER A 152 26.23 18.69 8.96
CA SER A 152 26.59 17.87 7.77
C SER A 152 27.61 18.58 6.87
N PHE A 153 27.59 19.91 6.82
CA PHE A 153 28.51 20.73 6.04
C PHE A 153 29.95 20.78 6.58
N ASP A 154 30.18 20.32 7.82
CA ASP A 154 31.53 20.16 8.36
C ASP A 154 32.28 18.97 7.71
N TYR A 155 31.58 18.14 6.94
CA TYR A 155 32.13 16.99 6.25
C TYR A 155 32.17 17.20 4.74
N ASP A 156 33.20 16.65 4.10
CA ASP A 156 33.42 16.77 2.65
C ASP A 156 32.27 16.19 1.81
N TYR A 157 31.54 15.24 2.38
CA TYR A 157 30.47 14.49 1.73
C TYR A 157 29.21 14.46 2.59
N PHE A 158 28.06 14.59 1.93
CA PHE A 158 26.76 14.31 2.48
C PHE A 158 26.17 13.10 1.75
N VAL A 159 25.61 12.15 2.49
CA VAL A 159 25.14 10.87 1.95
C VAL A 159 23.79 10.54 2.55
N LEU A 160 22.83 10.19 1.69
CA LEU A 160 21.50 9.72 2.06
C LEU A 160 21.19 8.42 1.33
N ALA A 161 20.49 7.50 2.00
CA ALA A 161 19.84 6.40 1.30
C ALA A 161 18.72 6.98 0.42
N GLU A 162 18.62 6.47 -0.80
CA GLU A 162 17.50 6.84 -1.67
C GLU A 162 16.23 6.23 -1.08
N SER A 163 16.20 4.93 -0.75
CA SER A 163 14.99 4.20 -0.34
C SER A 163 14.52 4.29 1.11
N GLY A 164 14.50 5.52 1.64
CA GLY A 164 13.97 5.79 2.96
C GLY A 164 14.97 5.52 4.10
N PRO A 165 14.47 5.47 5.35
CA PRO A 165 15.32 5.44 6.54
C PRO A 165 16.05 4.10 6.75
N GLU A 166 15.44 2.99 6.34
CA GLU A 166 16.05 1.65 6.38
C GLU A 166 15.70 0.88 5.09
N PRO A 167 16.37 1.18 3.96
CA PRO A 167 16.11 0.52 2.69
C PRO A 167 16.30 -1.00 2.77
N VAL A 168 15.59 -1.73 1.91
CA VAL A 168 15.78 -3.16 1.72
C VAL A 168 16.68 -3.41 0.51
N ALA A 169 17.65 -4.31 0.70
CA ALA A 169 18.58 -4.79 -0.32
C ALA A 169 18.61 -6.32 -0.36
N PHE A 170 19.04 -6.88 -1.48
CA PHE A 170 19.22 -8.32 -1.68
C PHE A 170 20.04 -8.56 -2.96
N GLU A 171 20.36 -9.82 -3.28
CA GLU A 171 21.14 -10.12 -4.49
C GLU A 171 20.47 -9.54 -5.75
N GLY A 172 21.20 -8.71 -6.50
CA GLY A 172 20.67 -7.99 -7.66
C GLY A 172 19.98 -6.65 -7.36
N ARG A 173 19.85 -6.28 -6.08
CA ARG A 173 19.32 -4.98 -5.63
C ARG A 173 20.27 -4.34 -4.59
N PRO A 174 21.22 -3.50 -5.01
CA PRO A 174 22.13 -2.82 -4.09
C PRO A 174 21.43 -1.74 -3.26
N VAL A 175 22.08 -1.32 -2.18
CA VAL A 175 21.66 -0.12 -1.44
C VAL A 175 22.10 1.09 -2.25
N ARG A 176 21.14 1.91 -2.67
CA ARG A 176 21.38 3.13 -3.44
C ARG A 176 21.56 4.32 -2.52
N LEU A 177 22.66 5.03 -2.70
CA LEU A 177 23.09 6.15 -1.89
C LEU A 177 23.27 7.40 -2.75
N SER A 178 22.42 8.40 -2.54
CA SER A 178 22.63 9.73 -3.10
C SER A 178 23.75 10.42 -2.32
N THR A 179 24.78 10.85 -3.04
CA THR A 179 25.99 11.45 -2.48
C THR A 179 26.22 12.84 -3.05
N TRP A 180 26.40 13.84 -2.18
CA TRP A 180 26.76 15.21 -2.52
C TRP A 180 28.14 15.55 -1.97
N ARG A 181 28.84 16.46 -2.66
CA ARG A 181 30.16 16.94 -2.27
C ARG A 181 30.06 18.39 -1.81
N ASN A 182 30.41 18.64 -0.55
CA ASN A 182 30.28 19.96 0.08
C ASN A 182 31.46 20.89 -0.22
N VAL A 183 32.65 20.35 -0.52
CA VAL A 183 33.86 21.14 -0.79
C VAL A 183 34.43 20.87 -2.17
N GLU A 184 34.79 21.96 -2.85
CA GLU A 184 35.22 21.97 -4.26
C GLU A 184 36.57 21.23 -4.49
N PHE A 185 37.35 20.92 -3.42
CA PHE A 185 38.77 20.51 -3.53
C PHE A 185 39.22 19.27 -2.73
N SER A 186 38.32 18.45 -2.18
CA SER A 186 38.75 17.19 -1.52
C SER A 186 39.21 16.14 -2.54
N GLU A 187 40.51 15.84 -2.62
CA GLU A 187 41.04 14.68 -3.38
C GLU A 187 40.77 13.35 -2.66
N GLN A 188 40.09 13.37 -1.51
CA GLN A 188 39.85 12.20 -0.70
C GLN A 188 38.77 11.31 -1.31
N SER A 189 38.95 10.01 -1.18
CA SER A 189 37.96 9.02 -1.61
C SER A 189 36.94 8.79 -0.51
N LEU A 190 35.70 8.54 -0.93
CA LEU A 190 34.61 8.13 -0.05
C LEU A 190 34.53 6.59 -0.05
N TRP A 191 34.36 6.01 1.13
CA TRP A 191 34.24 4.58 1.33
C TRP A 191 33.01 4.26 2.18
N ALA A 192 32.35 3.16 1.85
CA ALA A 192 31.23 2.59 2.57
C ALA A 192 31.70 1.33 3.30
N ASN A 193 31.82 1.41 4.63
CA ASN A 193 32.10 0.23 5.46
C ASN A 193 30.77 -0.41 5.85
N VAL A 194 30.54 -1.64 5.40
CA VAL A 194 29.33 -2.41 5.69
C VAL A 194 29.57 -3.27 6.92
N LEU A 195 28.71 -3.11 7.93
CA LEU A 195 28.75 -3.87 9.16
C LEU A 195 27.41 -4.53 9.42
N ARG A 196 27.42 -5.79 9.87
CA ARG A 196 26.24 -6.53 10.31
C ARG A 196 25.89 -6.13 11.74
N ARG A 197 24.61 -5.88 12.00
CA ARG A 197 24.06 -5.82 13.35
C ARG A 197 23.88 -7.25 13.83
N VAL A 198 24.76 -7.71 14.72
CA VAL A 198 24.64 -9.03 15.30
C VAL A 198 23.66 -8.94 16.47
N GLU A 199 22.51 -9.62 16.35
CA GLU A 199 21.56 -9.73 17.45
C GLU A 199 22.19 -10.53 18.60
N GLY A 200 22.59 -9.80 19.65
CA GLY A 200 23.16 -10.37 20.86
C GLY A 200 22.15 -10.36 22.02
N PRO A 201 22.19 -11.34 22.94
CA PRO A 201 21.42 -11.27 24.19
C PRO A 201 21.92 -10.14 25.12
N GLU A 202 23.10 -9.56 24.84
CA GLU A 202 23.65 -8.43 25.59
C GLU A 202 23.05 -7.10 25.11
N ARG A 203 22.00 -6.72 25.83
CA ARG A 203 21.09 -5.58 25.70
C ARG A 203 21.67 -4.18 25.41
N PHE A 204 23.00 -3.97 25.38
CA PHE A 204 23.58 -2.61 25.47
C PHE A 204 24.64 -2.20 24.43
N ALA A 205 24.81 -2.95 23.33
CA ALA A 205 25.38 -2.52 22.05
C ALA A 205 25.07 -3.63 21.06
N ASP A 206 24.46 -3.37 19.90
CA ASP A 206 24.49 -4.40 18.86
C ASP A 206 25.97 -4.52 18.47
N PRO A 207 26.65 -5.65 18.74
CA PRO A 207 27.99 -5.81 18.21
C PRO A 207 27.91 -5.66 16.70
N LEU A 208 28.61 -4.66 16.18
CA LEU A 208 28.77 -4.47 14.75
C LEU A 208 29.89 -5.39 14.30
N GLU A 209 29.56 -6.36 13.47
CA GLU A 209 30.51 -7.23 12.82
C GLU A 209 30.88 -6.64 11.47
N TYR A 210 32.15 -6.36 11.24
CA TYR A 210 32.62 -5.86 9.95
C TYR A 210 32.41 -6.93 8.86
N VAL A 211 31.82 -6.54 7.73
CA VAL A 211 31.50 -7.44 6.61
C VAL A 211 32.37 -7.11 5.40
N SER A 212 32.34 -5.85 4.95
CA SER A 212 33.07 -5.42 3.76
C SER A 212 33.30 -3.91 3.74
N THR A 213 34.19 -3.47 2.86
CA THR A 213 34.38 -2.06 2.50
C THR A 213 34.28 -1.90 0.99
N GLN A 214 33.56 -0.87 0.56
CA GLN A 214 33.34 -0.56 -0.85
C GLN A 214 33.75 0.88 -1.14
N ARG A 215 34.49 1.09 -2.22
CA ARG A 215 34.88 2.44 -2.66
C ARG A 215 33.75 3.07 -3.45
N MET A 216 33.34 4.27 -3.07
CA MET A 216 32.32 5.04 -3.79
C MET A 216 32.96 6.00 -4.78
N THR A 217 32.29 6.20 -5.91
CA THR A 217 32.77 7.09 -6.98
C THR A 217 31.98 8.39 -6.92
N VAL A 218 32.65 9.46 -6.48
CA VAL A 218 32.06 10.80 -6.48
C VAL A 218 32.83 11.65 -7.49
N PRO A 219 32.33 11.81 -8.73
CA PRO A 219 32.96 12.65 -9.73
C PRO A 219 33.02 14.11 -9.25
N GLN A 220 33.92 14.89 -9.86
CA GLN A 220 33.93 16.34 -9.65
C GLN A 220 32.67 16.93 -10.27
N LEU A 221 31.64 17.08 -9.46
CA LEU A 221 30.40 17.76 -9.83
C LEU A 221 30.36 19.17 -9.25
N ASN A 222 29.43 19.97 -9.76
CA ASN A 222 29.10 21.23 -9.11
C ASN A 222 28.53 20.93 -7.72
N THR A 223 28.66 21.87 -6.78
CA THR A 223 28.35 21.73 -5.34
C THR A 223 26.91 21.36 -4.98
N PHE A 224 26.03 21.10 -5.96
CA PHE A 224 24.62 20.75 -5.75
C PHE A 224 24.14 19.52 -6.52
N ASP A 225 24.97 18.94 -7.39
CA ASP A 225 24.58 17.73 -8.12
C ASP A 225 24.88 16.51 -7.22
N SER A 226 23.93 15.59 -7.10
CA SER A 226 24.16 14.29 -6.45
C SER A 226 24.68 13.25 -7.45
N VAL A 227 25.39 12.25 -6.92
CA VAL A 227 25.63 10.97 -7.61
C VAL A 227 25.02 9.85 -6.81
N THR A 228 24.23 9.02 -7.48
CA THR A 228 23.80 7.73 -6.97
C THR A 228 24.98 6.77 -7.00
N ASN A 229 25.35 6.29 -5.82
CA ASN A 229 26.32 5.22 -5.63
C ASN A 229 25.57 3.97 -5.18
N GLU A 230 26.06 2.81 -5.60
CA GLU A 230 25.50 1.52 -5.22
C GLU A 230 26.45 0.83 -4.24
N VAL A 231 25.90 0.32 -3.15
CA VAL A 231 26.60 -0.52 -2.19
C VAL A 231 26.03 -1.92 -2.28
N GLU A 232 26.85 -2.85 -2.74
CA GLU A 232 26.46 -4.25 -2.89
C GLU A 232 26.07 -4.82 -1.51
N PRO A 233 24.92 -5.48 -1.38
CA PRO A 233 24.48 -6.01 -0.11
C PRO A 233 25.28 -7.28 0.21
N PRO A 234 25.51 -7.56 1.49
CA PRO A 234 25.94 -8.89 1.93
C PRO A 234 24.96 -9.97 1.48
N THR A 235 25.42 -11.21 1.31
CA THR A 235 24.57 -12.33 0.87
C THR A 235 23.72 -12.94 1.98
N GLU A 236 24.06 -12.68 3.25
CA GLU A 236 23.32 -13.23 4.39
C GLU A 236 22.19 -12.28 4.79
N PRO A 237 20.94 -12.76 4.90
CA PRO A 237 19.85 -11.95 5.43
C PRO A 237 20.16 -11.44 6.85
N GLY A 238 19.66 -10.25 7.16
CA GLY A 238 19.85 -9.59 8.44
C GLY A 238 19.86 -8.07 8.33
N ARG A 239 20.19 -7.40 9.43
CA ARG A 239 20.25 -5.94 9.48
C ARG A 239 21.68 -5.46 9.46
N TYR A 240 21.90 -4.37 8.76
CA TYR A 240 23.23 -3.86 8.46
C TYR A 240 23.29 -2.35 8.62
N VAL A 241 24.51 -1.86 8.69
CA VAL A 241 24.84 -0.45 8.79
C VAL A 241 25.96 -0.13 7.82
N ILE A 242 25.82 0.97 7.09
CA ILE A 242 26.88 1.58 6.31
C ILE A 242 27.49 2.71 7.13
N LEU A 243 28.76 2.56 7.50
CA LEU A 243 29.57 3.64 8.08
C LEU A 243 30.39 4.28 6.96
N MET A 244 30.09 5.55 6.69
CA MET A 244 30.81 6.32 5.69
C MET A 244 32.18 6.73 6.25
N CYS A 245 33.24 6.64 5.44
CA CYS A 245 34.53 7.20 5.82
C CYS A 245 35.23 7.88 4.65
N VAL A 246 36.04 8.89 4.97
CA VAL A 246 36.73 9.73 3.97
C VAL A 246 38.23 9.65 4.19
N GLY A 247 39.00 9.36 3.14
CA GLY A 247 40.45 9.32 3.20
C GLY A 247 41.12 8.98 1.89
N GLU A 248 42.46 8.94 1.90
CA GLU A 248 43.26 8.56 0.71
C GLU A 248 43.16 7.07 0.39
N SER A 249 42.93 6.24 1.41
CA SER A 249 42.80 4.78 1.32
C SER A 249 41.79 4.28 2.36
N GLU A 250 41.38 3.02 2.23
CA GLU A 250 40.54 2.33 3.21
C GLU A 250 41.16 2.36 4.62
N GLU A 251 42.48 2.17 4.74
CA GLU A 251 43.16 2.10 6.03
C GLU A 251 43.37 3.47 6.70
N THR A 252 43.28 4.55 5.92
CA THR A 252 43.52 5.93 6.40
C THR A 252 42.24 6.76 6.46
N CYS A 253 41.08 6.16 6.16
CA CYS A 253 39.83 6.89 6.17
C CYS A 253 39.36 7.21 7.60
N SER A 254 38.76 8.39 7.76
CA SER A 254 38.11 8.82 8.99
C SER A 254 36.61 8.66 8.86
N VAL A 255 35.98 7.98 9.82
CA VAL A 255 34.53 7.75 9.82
C VAL A 255 33.80 9.08 9.99
N ILE A 256 32.84 9.33 9.10
CA ILE A 256 31.85 10.40 9.25
C ILE A 256 30.85 9.92 10.32
N PRO A 257 30.45 10.76 11.29
CA PRO A 257 29.43 10.42 12.28
C PRO A 257 28.02 10.45 11.66
N ASN A 258 27.83 9.60 10.67
CA ASN A 258 26.57 9.26 10.06
C ASN A 258 26.57 7.76 9.77
N HIS A 259 25.43 7.13 9.96
CA HIS A 259 25.28 5.74 9.59
C HIS A 259 23.97 5.54 8.86
N ILE A 260 23.98 4.68 7.86
CA ILE A 260 22.80 4.36 7.08
C ILE A 260 22.43 2.92 7.42
N SER A 261 21.25 2.74 8.02
CA SER A 261 20.72 1.41 8.31
C SER A 261 20.16 0.82 7.03
N PHE A 262 20.25 -0.49 6.84
CA PHE A 262 19.54 -1.18 5.78
C PHE A 262 19.28 -2.63 6.18
N GLN A 263 18.30 -3.24 5.54
CA GLN A 263 17.96 -4.65 5.74
C GLN A 263 18.34 -5.44 4.50
N VAL A 264 19.02 -6.57 4.70
CA VAL A 264 19.16 -7.60 3.67
C VAL A 264 18.11 -8.68 3.89
N ILE A 265 17.32 -8.96 2.87
CA ILE A 265 16.30 -10.02 2.90
C ILE A 265 16.68 -11.17 1.96
N ASP A 266 16.04 -12.32 2.13
CA ASP A 266 16.01 -13.37 1.11
C ASP A 266 15.06 -12.92 -0.01
N PRO A 267 15.52 -12.80 -1.27
CA PRO A 267 14.64 -12.41 -2.40
C PRO A 267 13.60 -13.48 -2.75
N LYS A 268 13.57 -14.61 -2.03
CA LYS A 268 12.61 -15.68 -2.24
C LYS A 268 11.17 -15.20 -2.04
N LEU A 269 10.45 -15.19 -3.14
CA LEU A 269 9.01 -14.98 -3.16
C LEU A 269 8.26 -16.27 -2.82
N VAL A 270 7.17 -16.13 -2.05
CA VAL A 270 6.21 -17.21 -1.79
C VAL A 270 4.87 -16.89 -2.45
N GLU A 271 4.19 -17.91 -2.97
CA GLU A 271 2.86 -17.73 -3.55
C GLU A 271 1.83 -17.52 -2.43
N ILE A 272 1.03 -16.45 -2.53
CA ILE A 272 -0.08 -16.19 -1.60
C ILE A 272 -1.18 -17.24 -1.79
N VAL A 273 -1.49 -17.55 -3.07
CA VAL A 273 -2.45 -18.59 -3.47
C VAL A 273 -1.67 -19.76 -4.08
N PRO A 274 -1.54 -20.90 -3.36
CA PRO A 274 -0.72 -22.02 -3.83
C PRO A 274 -1.15 -22.56 -5.21
N GLY A 275 -0.20 -22.67 -6.13
CA GLY A 275 -0.38 -23.16 -7.49
C GLY A 275 -0.98 -22.14 -8.47
N HIS A 276 -1.22 -20.90 -8.04
CA HIS A 276 -1.84 -19.86 -8.88
C HIS A 276 -0.86 -19.21 -9.86
N ASN A 277 0.35 -18.88 -9.38
CA ASN A 277 1.27 -18.01 -10.11
C ASN A 277 1.90 -18.69 -11.32
N ARG A 278 2.18 -17.89 -12.35
CA ARG A 278 2.90 -18.27 -13.56
C ARG A 278 3.93 -17.17 -13.83
N ALA A 279 5.11 -17.29 -13.23
CA ALA A 279 6.18 -16.29 -13.37
C ALA A 279 6.61 -16.06 -14.84
N GLU A 280 6.43 -17.06 -15.71
CA GLU A 280 6.74 -16.97 -17.14
C GLU A 280 5.61 -16.38 -18.01
N ALA A 281 4.44 -16.09 -17.44
CA ALA A 281 3.33 -15.48 -18.17
C ALA A 281 3.38 -13.96 -18.09
N GLU A 282 2.84 -13.29 -19.11
CA GLU A 282 2.64 -11.83 -19.14
C GLU A 282 1.47 -11.45 -18.24
N ARG A 283 1.77 -11.37 -16.94
CA ARG A 283 0.83 -11.09 -15.85
C ARG A 283 1.31 -9.91 -15.02
N ILE A 284 0.36 -9.26 -14.35
CA ILE A 284 0.65 -8.25 -13.32
C ILE A 284 1.19 -8.97 -12.08
N ASN A 285 2.38 -8.62 -11.62
CA ASN A 285 2.99 -9.22 -10.44
C ASN A 285 2.72 -8.33 -9.22
N LEU A 286 1.87 -8.78 -8.30
CA LEU A 286 1.65 -8.14 -7.01
C LEU A 286 2.58 -8.77 -5.97
N VAL A 287 3.48 -7.99 -5.39
CA VAL A 287 4.43 -8.44 -4.38
C VAL A 287 4.11 -7.79 -3.04
N PHE A 288 3.61 -8.58 -2.09
CA PHE A 288 3.26 -8.11 -0.76
C PHE A 288 4.47 -8.16 0.16
N ALA A 289 4.75 -7.04 0.82
CA ALA A 289 5.79 -6.92 1.83
C ALA A 289 5.13 -6.43 3.13
N GLY A 290 5.53 -6.98 4.28
CA GLY A 290 4.89 -6.66 5.55
C GLY A 290 5.85 -6.07 6.57
N SER A 291 5.43 -4.99 7.23
CA SER A 291 6.13 -4.38 8.36
C SER A 291 5.23 -4.29 9.59
N GLY A 292 5.83 -4.29 10.78
CA GLY A 292 5.11 -4.27 12.05
C GLY A 292 4.36 -5.57 12.41
N PHE A 293 4.42 -6.59 11.54
CA PHE A 293 3.86 -7.91 11.80
C PHE A 293 4.74 -8.73 12.74
N PRO A 294 4.18 -9.70 13.49
CA PRO A 294 4.97 -10.55 14.38
C PRO A 294 5.91 -11.52 13.64
N ASP A 295 5.53 -11.93 12.44
CA ASP A 295 6.32 -12.76 11.54
C ASP A 295 5.78 -12.66 10.10
N GLY A 296 6.53 -13.17 9.13
CA GLY A 296 6.12 -13.17 7.73
C GLY A 296 5.04 -14.18 7.36
N VAL A 297 4.75 -15.19 8.20
CA VAL A 297 3.60 -16.08 7.96
C VAL A 297 2.31 -15.26 8.09
N LYS A 298 2.24 -14.40 9.11
CA LYS A 298 1.10 -13.50 9.30
C LYS A 298 0.92 -12.52 8.13
N VAL A 299 2.02 -12.06 7.53
CA VAL A 299 1.97 -11.21 6.32
C VAL A 299 1.27 -11.94 5.17
N VAL A 300 1.67 -13.20 4.89
CA VAL A 300 1.07 -14.01 3.82
C VAL A 300 -0.42 -14.27 4.07
N ASP A 301 -0.78 -14.57 5.33
CA ASP A 301 -2.17 -14.85 5.69
C ASP A 301 -3.05 -13.59 5.57
N VAL A 302 -2.59 -12.45 6.08
CA VAL A 302 -3.31 -11.17 5.96
C VAL A 302 -3.42 -10.76 4.50
N ALA A 303 -2.35 -10.86 3.71
CA ALA A 303 -2.40 -10.58 2.28
C ALA A 303 -3.44 -11.46 1.57
N ARG A 304 -3.50 -12.76 1.88
CA ARG A 304 -4.50 -13.68 1.31
C ARG A 304 -5.92 -13.25 1.63
N GLU A 305 -6.18 -12.89 2.89
CA GLU A 305 -7.52 -12.49 3.33
C GLU A 305 -7.94 -11.16 2.69
N LEU A 306 -7.03 -10.16 2.63
CA LEU A 306 -7.27 -8.86 2.01
C LEU A 306 -7.60 -8.97 0.52
N LEU A 307 -7.00 -9.94 -0.17
CA LEU A 307 -7.24 -10.14 -1.60
C LEU A 307 -8.66 -10.65 -1.90
N THR A 308 -9.30 -11.33 -0.94
CA THR A 308 -10.66 -11.89 -1.07
C THR A 308 -10.85 -12.73 -2.34
N THR A 309 -9.89 -13.60 -2.65
CA THR A 309 -9.85 -14.38 -3.92
C THR A 309 -11.03 -15.33 -4.11
N ASP A 310 -11.76 -15.64 -3.04
CA ASP A 310 -12.94 -16.50 -3.05
C ASP A 310 -14.26 -15.70 -2.99
N GLY A 311 -14.20 -14.37 -3.20
CA GLY A 311 -15.32 -13.44 -3.10
C GLY A 311 -15.42 -12.75 -1.74
N ALA A 312 -16.53 -12.04 -1.52
CA ALA A 312 -16.74 -11.24 -0.31
C ALA A 312 -16.66 -12.08 0.98
N VAL A 313 -16.01 -11.53 2.00
CA VAL A 313 -15.78 -12.18 3.30
C VAL A 313 -16.60 -11.48 4.38
N LEU A 314 -17.12 -12.25 5.33
CA LEU A 314 -17.77 -11.68 6.52
C LEU A 314 -16.71 -11.38 7.56
N ASP A 315 -16.48 -10.10 7.86
CA ASP A 315 -15.61 -9.72 8.96
C ASP A 315 -16.37 -9.89 10.27
N ARG A 316 -15.78 -10.67 11.17
CA ARG A 316 -16.36 -11.09 12.43
C ARG A 316 -15.50 -10.55 13.55
N TYR A 317 -16.06 -9.67 14.37
CA TYR A 317 -15.33 -9.15 15.51
C TYR A 317 -15.20 -10.24 16.58
N GLU A 318 -14.02 -10.85 16.69
CA GLU A 318 -13.75 -11.90 17.69
C GLU A 318 -13.48 -11.33 19.11
N GLY A 319 -13.30 -10.00 19.25
CA GLY A 319 -12.73 -9.38 20.46
C GLY A 319 -13.67 -8.59 21.38
N GLY A 320 -14.96 -8.42 21.06
CA GLY A 320 -15.86 -7.59 21.87
C GLY A 320 -17.26 -8.14 21.90
N GLY A 321 -17.53 -8.94 22.92
CA GLY A 321 -18.85 -9.46 23.21
C GLY A 321 -19.84 -8.35 23.53
N ILE A 322 -20.49 -7.80 22.52
CA ILE A 322 -21.91 -7.49 22.66
C ILE A 322 -22.61 -8.83 22.50
N ASN A 323 -22.86 -9.49 23.64
CA ASN A 323 -23.75 -10.64 23.69
C ASN A 323 -25.14 -10.17 23.28
N VAL A 324 -25.50 -10.32 22.00
CA VAL A 324 -26.90 -10.24 21.60
C VAL A 324 -27.56 -11.49 22.15
N VAL A 325 -28.24 -11.31 23.29
CA VAL A 325 -29.05 -12.35 23.90
C VAL A 325 -30.30 -12.48 23.03
N ASP A 326 -30.47 -13.61 22.35
CA ASP A 326 -31.74 -13.88 21.68
C ASP A 326 -32.89 -13.93 22.70
N ASP A 327 -34.14 -13.91 22.24
CA ASP A 327 -35.32 -13.99 23.11
C ASP A 327 -35.35 -15.28 23.99
N ASN A 328 -34.46 -16.24 23.75
CA ASN A 328 -34.34 -17.50 24.48
C ASN A 328 -33.14 -17.56 25.45
N GLY A 329 -32.33 -16.49 25.56
CA GLY A 329 -31.17 -16.48 26.44
C GLY A 329 -29.92 -17.15 25.88
N ALA A 330 -29.89 -17.54 24.60
CA ALA A 330 -28.74 -18.12 23.95
C ALA A 330 -27.78 -17.02 23.47
N THR A 331 -26.52 -17.16 23.85
CA THR A 331 -25.40 -16.33 23.36
C THR A 331 -24.72 -17.06 22.21
N GLU A 332 -25.38 -17.10 21.07
CA GLU A 332 -24.74 -17.39 19.79
C GLU A 332 -24.78 -16.10 18.98
N GLY A 333 -23.66 -15.40 18.87
CA GLY A 333 -23.65 -14.14 18.13
C GLY A 333 -22.27 -13.54 18.01
N SER A 334 -21.44 -14.11 17.14
CA SER A 334 -20.45 -13.28 16.47
C SER A 334 -21.25 -12.31 15.59
N LEU A 335 -21.30 -11.04 15.98
CA LEU A 335 -21.85 -10.00 15.12
C LEU A 335 -20.96 -9.93 13.89
N VAL A 336 -21.57 -10.07 12.71
CA VAL A 336 -20.92 -9.67 11.46
C VAL A 336 -20.71 -8.16 11.57
N ALA A 337 -19.46 -7.75 11.71
CA ALA A 337 -19.08 -6.36 11.86
C ALA A 337 -19.13 -5.65 10.51
N ASP A 338 -18.80 -6.36 9.42
CA ASP A 338 -18.85 -5.86 8.07
C ASP A 338 -18.87 -6.99 7.02
N ILE A 339 -19.23 -6.66 5.78
CA ILE A 339 -19.07 -7.52 4.60
C ILE A 339 -17.94 -6.95 3.76
N VAL A 340 -16.78 -7.58 3.84
CA VAL A 340 -15.55 -7.09 3.24
C VAL A 340 -15.42 -7.56 1.80
N PHE A 341 -15.08 -6.61 0.93
CA PHE A 341 -14.77 -6.85 -0.48
C PHE A 341 -13.37 -6.33 -0.73
N GLY A 342 -12.45 -7.23 -1.06
CA GLY A 342 -11.13 -6.88 -1.54
C GLY A 342 -11.08 -6.85 -3.07
N PRO A 343 -9.89 -6.67 -3.65
CA PRO A 343 -9.71 -6.49 -5.09
C PRO A 343 -10.31 -7.63 -5.94
N PHE A 344 -10.16 -8.90 -5.52
CA PHE A 344 -10.68 -10.04 -6.29
C PHE A 344 -12.09 -10.49 -5.90
N ALA A 345 -12.78 -9.71 -5.06
CA ALA A 345 -14.22 -9.86 -4.81
C ALA A 345 -15.07 -8.90 -5.67
N ILE A 346 -14.46 -8.02 -6.46
CA ILE A 346 -15.15 -7.02 -7.29
C ILE A 346 -14.75 -7.15 -8.76
N GLU A 347 -15.66 -6.77 -9.67
CA GLU A 347 -15.39 -6.80 -11.12
C GLU A 347 -14.77 -5.47 -11.61
N PRO A 348 -13.89 -5.49 -12.65
CA PRO A 348 -13.54 -6.64 -13.49
C PRO A 348 -12.40 -7.51 -12.94
N MET A 349 -11.84 -7.18 -11.77
CA MET A 349 -10.66 -7.85 -11.23
C MET A 349 -10.93 -9.32 -10.87
N ALA A 350 -12.08 -9.62 -10.28
CA ALA A 350 -12.50 -10.98 -9.90
C ALA A 350 -12.44 -11.94 -11.10
N SER A 351 -13.11 -11.61 -12.22
CA SER A 351 -13.09 -12.43 -13.44
C SER A 351 -11.72 -12.49 -14.13
N ASN A 352 -10.83 -11.57 -13.80
CA ASN A 352 -9.49 -11.45 -14.38
C ASN A 352 -8.37 -11.86 -13.41
N MET A 353 -8.66 -12.51 -12.27
CA MET A 353 -7.65 -12.90 -11.28
C MET A 353 -6.49 -13.70 -11.91
N ALA A 354 -6.76 -14.50 -12.94
CA ALA A 354 -5.74 -15.27 -13.65
C ALA A 354 -4.69 -14.41 -14.39
N LYS A 355 -4.91 -13.10 -14.56
CA LYS A 355 -3.95 -12.15 -15.13
C LYS A 355 -2.95 -11.62 -14.11
N PHE A 356 -3.06 -12.07 -12.86
CA PHE A 356 -2.18 -11.66 -11.78
C PHE A 356 -1.29 -12.82 -11.33
N ASN A 357 -0.13 -12.47 -10.79
CA ASN A 357 0.66 -13.31 -9.92
C ASN A 357 0.67 -12.65 -8.53
N LEU A 358 0.45 -13.46 -7.49
CA LEU A 358 0.26 -13.01 -6.12
C LEU A 358 1.41 -13.55 -5.27
N TRP A 359 2.39 -12.69 -5.00
CA TRP A 359 3.62 -13.02 -4.28
C TRP A 359 3.65 -12.34 -2.93
N ALA A 360 4.36 -12.93 -1.99
CA ALA A 360 4.73 -12.28 -0.74
C ALA A 360 6.21 -12.46 -0.45
N ILE A 361 6.79 -11.47 0.22
CA ILE A 361 8.10 -11.56 0.86
C ILE A 361 7.89 -12.13 2.25
N PRO A 362 8.46 -13.31 2.57
CA PRO A 362 8.24 -13.98 3.85
C PRO A 362 9.09 -13.38 4.99
N ASP A 363 10.00 -12.44 4.68
CA ASP A 363 10.77 -11.72 5.66
C ASP A 363 9.99 -10.53 6.19
N GLN A 364 10.06 -10.31 7.50
CA GLN A 364 9.50 -9.10 8.12
C GLN A 364 10.38 -7.91 7.75
N ILE A 365 9.74 -6.87 7.23
CA ILE A 365 10.40 -5.61 6.88
C ILE A 365 10.33 -4.69 8.09
N GLU A 366 11.48 -4.13 8.48
CA GLU A 366 11.53 -3.23 9.64
C GLU A 366 10.87 -1.88 9.34
N ASP A 367 11.07 -1.38 8.12
CA ASP A 367 10.57 -0.09 7.67
C ASP A 367 9.45 -0.26 6.65
N GLU A 368 8.25 0.24 6.98
CA GLU A 368 7.12 0.25 6.06
C GLU A 368 7.37 1.04 4.77
N ARG A 369 8.41 1.87 4.75
CA ARG A 369 8.89 2.63 3.59
C ARG A 369 10.15 2.02 2.98
N ALA A 370 10.55 0.81 3.33
CA ALA A 370 11.77 0.22 2.76
C ALA A 370 11.67 0.00 1.22
N PHE A 371 10.45 -0.10 0.71
CA PHE A 371 10.17 -0.21 -0.73
C PHE A 371 9.67 1.09 -1.37
N PHE A 372 9.80 2.24 -0.69
CA PHE A 372 9.23 3.55 -1.05
C PHE A 372 9.57 4.06 -2.46
N HIS A 373 10.49 3.40 -3.19
CA HIS A 373 11.05 3.90 -4.45
C HIS A 373 10.49 3.26 -5.72
N ASN A 374 9.49 2.40 -5.62
CA ASN A 374 8.72 2.05 -6.82
C ASN A 374 7.82 3.20 -7.34
N ALA A 375 8.05 4.48 -6.96
CA ALA A 375 7.02 5.51 -7.08
C ALA A 375 7.37 7.02 -7.32
N ASP A 376 8.43 7.40 -8.05
CA ASP A 376 8.30 8.51 -9.07
C ASP A 376 9.23 8.27 -10.28
N PRO A 377 8.85 8.20 -11.58
CA PRO A 377 9.86 8.14 -12.64
C PRO A 377 10.84 9.33 -12.59
N GLU A 378 10.45 10.44 -11.95
CA GLU A 378 11.31 11.61 -11.73
C GLU A 378 12.28 11.45 -10.54
N PHE A 379 12.00 10.57 -9.57
CA PHE A 379 12.82 10.36 -8.37
C PHE A 379 13.32 8.92 -8.18
N SER A 380 12.79 7.97 -8.96
CA SER A 380 13.20 6.59 -9.09
C SER A 380 14.28 6.53 -10.15
N THR A 381 15.48 6.24 -9.71
CA THR A 381 16.67 6.18 -10.55
C THR A 381 16.84 4.78 -11.16
N GLY A 382 15.78 4.02 -11.45
CA GLY A 382 15.88 2.73 -12.15
C GLY A 382 14.71 1.79 -11.84
N ASN A 383 14.69 0.62 -12.48
CA ASN A 383 13.73 -0.43 -12.14
C ASN A 383 14.10 -0.99 -10.76
N ASP A 384 13.62 -0.40 -9.68
CA ASP A 384 13.87 -0.87 -8.31
C ASP A 384 13.35 -2.31 -8.04
N LEU A 385 12.69 -2.91 -9.04
CA LEU A 385 12.14 -4.25 -9.10
C LEU A 385 13.03 -5.27 -9.83
N ASP A 386 14.16 -4.84 -10.40
CA ASP A 386 15.09 -5.67 -11.18
C ASP A 386 15.56 -6.93 -10.41
N GLY A 387 15.62 -6.85 -9.08
CA GLY A 387 16.08 -7.95 -8.26
C GLY A 387 15.13 -9.16 -8.21
N PHE A 388 13.83 -9.02 -8.50
CA PHE A 388 12.89 -10.16 -8.52
C PHE A 388 12.81 -10.87 -9.87
N ILE A 389 13.36 -10.27 -10.94
CA ILE A 389 13.29 -10.79 -12.32
C ILE A 389 11.82 -11.04 -12.74
N LEU A 390 10.93 -10.11 -12.37
CA LEU A 390 9.51 -10.12 -12.73
C LEU A 390 9.19 -8.87 -13.54
N GLY A 391 8.41 -9.00 -14.60
CA GLY A 391 7.86 -7.86 -15.34
C GLY A 391 6.59 -7.31 -14.68
N HIS A 392 6.24 -6.06 -14.95
CA HIS A 392 4.97 -5.42 -14.53
C HIS A 392 4.65 -5.63 -13.04
N VAL A 393 5.58 -5.24 -12.17
CA VAL A 393 5.48 -5.46 -10.72
C VAL A 393 4.88 -4.25 -10.03
N SER A 394 3.99 -4.49 -9.07
CA SER A 394 3.54 -3.52 -8.07
C SER A 394 3.82 -4.10 -6.68
N ILE A 395 4.47 -3.33 -5.81
CA ILE A 395 4.70 -3.73 -4.41
C ILE A 395 3.57 -3.18 -3.54
N VAL A 396 2.98 -4.05 -2.73
CA VAL A 396 1.99 -3.70 -1.71
C VAL A 396 2.64 -3.82 -0.34
N ASN A 397 2.94 -2.69 0.28
CA ASN A 397 3.49 -2.61 1.63
C ASN A 397 2.37 -2.61 2.65
N LEU A 398 2.19 -3.74 3.32
CA LEU A 398 1.29 -3.89 4.45
C LEU A 398 1.99 -3.37 5.70
N HIS A 399 1.44 -2.34 6.34
CA HIS A 399 1.94 -1.85 7.62
C HIS A 399 0.96 -2.15 8.74
N HIS A 400 1.32 -3.09 9.60
CA HIS A 400 0.55 -3.43 10.78
C HIS A 400 0.72 -2.34 11.84
N GLN A 401 -0.30 -1.50 11.96
CA GLN A 401 -0.27 -0.31 12.81
C GLN A 401 -0.44 -0.66 14.27
N ALA A 402 0.26 0.08 15.12
CA ALA A 402 0.04 0.04 16.55
C ALA A 402 -1.37 0.54 16.93
N LEU A 403 -1.98 -0.02 17.97
CA LEU A 403 -3.28 0.42 18.48
C LEU A 403 -3.31 1.93 18.76
N GLY A 404 -4.35 2.60 18.28
CA GLY A 404 -4.54 4.05 18.43
C GLY A 404 -3.66 4.90 17.51
N ARG A 405 -2.86 4.27 16.63
CA ARG A 405 -2.30 4.95 15.47
C ARG A 405 -3.25 4.80 14.29
N TYR A 406 -3.35 5.88 13.53
CA TYR A 406 -4.12 5.94 12.31
C TYR A 406 -3.25 6.65 11.29
N GLU A 407 -2.59 5.88 10.43
CA GLU A 407 -2.00 6.42 9.21
C GLU A 407 -2.90 6.09 8.03
N ARG A 408 -2.83 6.92 7.00
CA ARG A 408 -3.63 6.77 5.80
C ARG A 408 -2.95 5.79 4.86
N SER A 409 -3.73 4.90 4.25
CA SER A 409 -3.28 4.16 3.08
C SER A 409 -3.15 5.11 1.88
N GLU A 410 -2.24 4.79 0.98
CA GLU A 410 -2.05 5.57 -0.24
C GLU A 410 -1.33 4.73 -1.30
N ALA A 411 -1.77 4.86 -2.54
CA ALA A 411 -0.95 4.66 -3.70
C ALA A 411 -0.05 5.87 -3.86
N TRP A 412 1.24 5.63 -4.04
CA TRP A 412 2.23 6.71 -4.05
C TRP A 412 2.09 7.66 -5.25
N TRP A 413 1.51 7.19 -6.35
CA TRP A 413 1.13 7.98 -7.52
C TRP A 413 -0.06 7.34 -8.23
N THR A 414 -0.46 7.89 -9.37
CA THR A 414 -1.30 7.19 -10.35
C THR A 414 -0.47 6.61 -11.52
N GLY A 415 -0.74 5.38 -11.92
CA GLY A 415 0.17 4.56 -12.75
C GLY A 415 0.74 5.19 -14.03
N PHE A 416 -0.06 5.96 -14.79
CA PHE A 416 0.29 6.36 -16.17
C PHE A 416 0.26 7.88 -16.41
N ARG A 417 0.37 8.68 -15.34
CA ARG A 417 0.48 10.15 -15.39
C ARG A 417 -0.63 10.84 -16.22
N GLY A 418 -1.85 10.29 -16.24
CA GLY A 418 -3.02 10.94 -16.85
C GLY A 418 -3.14 10.75 -18.36
N ALA A 419 -2.48 9.74 -18.94
CA ALA A 419 -2.62 9.41 -20.35
C ALA A 419 -4.06 8.97 -20.70
N THR A 420 -4.63 9.57 -21.74
CA THR A 420 -5.99 9.23 -22.22
C THR A 420 -6.06 7.85 -22.88
N GLU A 421 -4.94 7.38 -23.43
CA GLU A 421 -4.79 6.02 -23.94
C GLU A 421 -4.09 5.17 -22.88
N VAL A 422 -4.32 3.86 -22.87
CA VAL A 422 -3.51 2.96 -22.04
C VAL A 422 -2.15 2.83 -22.75
N PRO A 423 -1.00 3.04 -22.07
CA PRO A 423 0.31 2.78 -22.66
C PRO A 423 0.42 1.35 -23.20
N GLU A 424 1.33 1.11 -24.13
CA GLU A 424 1.64 -0.26 -24.56
C GLU A 424 2.23 -1.07 -23.40
N LEU A 425 2.10 -2.39 -23.43
CA LEU A 425 2.47 -3.28 -22.33
C LEU A 425 3.89 -3.03 -21.82
N ASP A 426 4.87 -2.88 -22.72
CA ASP A 426 6.28 -2.63 -22.39
C ASP A 426 6.53 -1.27 -21.72
N ASP A 427 5.59 -0.32 -21.85
CA ASP A 427 5.62 1.02 -21.26
C ASP A 427 4.68 1.14 -20.03
N LEU A 428 4.07 0.03 -19.59
CA LEU A 428 3.24 0.02 -18.37
C LEU A 428 4.09 -0.05 -17.12
N ASP A 429 4.11 1.05 -16.38
CA ASP A 429 4.67 1.14 -15.03
C ASP A 429 3.56 1.17 -13.99
N PHE A 430 3.72 0.40 -12.91
CA PHE A 430 2.77 0.35 -11.81
C PHE A 430 3.33 1.01 -10.56
N ALA A 431 2.45 1.70 -9.83
CA ALA A 431 2.82 2.28 -8.53
C ALA A 431 3.02 1.20 -7.47
N GLY A 432 3.78 1.54 -6.43
CA GLY A 432 3.64 0.88 -5.14
C GLY A 432 2.43 1.36 -4.36
N ILE A 433 1.97 0.51 -3.45
CA ILE A 433 0.86 0.76 -2.53
C ILE A 433 1.41 0.71 -1.10
N TYR A 434 1.07 1.70 -0.29
CA TYR A 434 1.18 1.65 1.15
C TYR A 434 -0.20 1.40 1.75
N LEU A 435 -0.34 0.32 2.51
CA LEU A 435 -1.61 -0.06 3.11
C LEU A 435 -1.48 -0.12 4.63
N ALA A 436 -2.16 0.81 5.30
CA ALA A 436 -2.33 0.82 6.74
C ALA A 436 -3.25 -0.31 7.18
N ILE A 437 -2.76 -1.21 8.03
CA ILE A 437 -3.51 -2.34 8.57
C ILE A 437 -3.80 -2.09 10.05
N ASP A 438 -5.08 -1.92 10.38
CA ASP A 438 -5.54 -1.86 11.76
C ASP A 438 -5.30 -3.21 12.46
N ALA A 439 -4.65 -3.19 13.62
CA ALA A 439 -4.32 -4.40 14.37
C ALA A 439 -5.54 -5.18 14.89
N LEU A 440 -6.68 -4.52 15.10
CA LEU A 440 -7.93 -5.12 15.57
C LEU A 440 -8.82 -5.56 14.41
N GLN A 441 -8.78 -4.85 13.28
CA GLN A 441 -9.67 -5.08 12.15
C GLN A 441 -8.93 -5.06 10.81
N PRO A 442 -7.98 -6.00 10.60
CA PRO A 442 -7.12 -5.98 9.41
C PRO A 442 -7.91 -6.06 8.10
N LEU A 443 -9.07 -6.72 8.09
CA LEU A 443 -9.88 -6.91 6.89
C LEU A 443 -10.55 -5.62 6.39
N THR A 444 -10.70 -4.60 7.23
CA THR A 444 -11.25 -3.30 6.80
C THR A 444 -10.40 -2.68 5.68
N ALA A 445 -9.09 -2.94 5.68
CA ALA A 445 -8.16 -2.46 4.67
C ALA A 445 -8.32 -3.15 3.29
N ALA A 446 -9.16 -4.18 3.15
CA ALA A 446 -9.33 -4.86 1.85
C ALA A 446 -10.01 -3.95 0.81
N ARG A 447 -10.99 -3.14 1.23
CA ARG A 447 -11.66 -2.17 0.35
C ARG A 447 -10.70 -1.08 -0.06
N THR A 448 -9.96 -0.54 0.91
CA THR A 448 -8.89 0.41 0.67
C THR A 448 -7.82 -0.17 -0.26
N LEU A 449 -7.43 -1.44 -0.13
CA LEU A 449 -6.51 -2.07 -1.07
C LEU A 449 -7.05 -2.05 -2.51
N ALA A 450 -8.33 -2.34 -2.71
CA ALA A 450 -8.96 -2.26 -4.03
C ALA A 450 -8.96 -0.82 -4.58
N HIS A 451 -9.22 0.16 -3.71
CA HIS A 451 -9.14 1.59 -4.02
C HIS A 451 -7.72 2.00 -4.44
N GLU A 452 -6.70 1.65 -3.64
CA GLU A 452 -5.30 1.98 -3.96
C GLU A 452 -4.80 1.26 -5.21
N MET A 453 -5.28 0.04 -5.50
CA MET A 453 -5.03 -0.62 -6.78
C MET A 453 -5.65 0.13 -7.97
N GLY A 454 -6.79 0.81 -7.75
CA GLY A 454 -7.38 1.76 -8.70
C GLY A 454 -6.38 2.82 -9.17
N HIS A 455 -5.66 3.44 -8.24
CA HIS A 455 -4.61 4.39 -8.56
C HIS A 455 -3.37 3.72 -9.14
N ALA A 456 -2.85 2.70 -8.43
CA ALA A 456 -1.54 2.14 -8.68
C ALA A 456 -1.44 1.37 -10.00
N LEU A 457 -2.52 0.68 -10.39
CA LEU A 457 -2.55 -0.20 -11.55
C LEU A 457 -3.33 0.40 -12.73
N PHE A 458 -4.31 1.26 -12.46
CA PHE A 458 -5.30 1.67 -13.47
C PHE A 458 -5.35 3.18 -13.72
N ASP A 459 -4.50 3.97 -13.04
CA ASP A 459 -4.37 5.43 -13.16
C ASP A 459 -5.68 6.20 -12.88
N LEU A 460 -6.52 5.65 -11.99
CA LEU A 460 -7.75 6.32 -11.56
C LEU A 460 -7.43 7.45 -10.58
N ARG A 461 -8.31 8.46 -10.52
CA ARG A 461 -8.21 9.59 -9.57
C ARG A 461 -9.16 9.41 -8.41
N ASP A 462 -8.83 10.04 -7.30
CA ASP A 462 -9.74 10.17 -6.17
C ASP A 462 -10.94 11.02 -6.57
N GLU A 463 -12.14 10.54 -6.26
CA GLU A 463 -13.39 11.22 -6.59
C GLU A 463 -13.96 11.97 -5.38
N TYR A 464 -13.40 11.79 -4.19
CA TYR A 464 -13.82 12.52 -2.99
C TYR A 464 -13.16 13.89 -2.87
N PHE A 465 -13.73 14.69 -1.96
CA PHE A 465 -13.20 15.99 -1.56
C PHE A 465 -12.39 15.86 -0.28
N GLU A 466 -11.24 16.54 -0.22
CA GLU A 466 -10.42 16.63 0.98
C GLU A 466 -9.98 18.07 1.25
N VAL A 467 -10.28 18.57 2.45
CA VAL A 467 -9.90 19.93 2.84
C VAL A 467 -8.37 20.03 2.96
N GLY A 468 -7.77 20.94 2.20
CA GLY A 468 -6.34 21.26 2.31
C GLY A 468 -5.45 20.51 1.34
N ARG A 469 -5.97 19.56 0.56
CA ARG A 469 -5.30 19.03 -0.63
C ARG A 469 -5.56 19.93 -1.84
N GLY A 470 -4.59 19.96 -2.76
CA GLY A 470 -4.76 20.62 -4.05
C GLY A 470 -5.67 19.80 -4.95
N THR A 471 -6.35 20.44 -5.90
CA THR A 471 -7.19 19.75 -6.88
C THR A 471 -6.35 18.84 -7.78
N GLU A 472 -6.73 17.58 -7.91
CA GLU A 472 -6.05 16.57 -8.72
C GLU A 472 -7.01 15.98 -9.76
N TYR A 473 -7.14 16.66 -10.89
CA TYR A 473 -7.94 16.19 -12.02
C TYR A 473 -7.09 15.34 -12.98
N GLY A 474 -7.74 14.43 -13.71
CA GLY A 474 -7.11 13.55 -14.68
C GLY A 474 -8.09 12.54 -15.29
N PHE A 475 -7.77 12.08 -16.50
CA PHE A 475 -8.49 10.99 -17.17
C PHE A 475 -8.35 9.69 -16.33
N PRO A 476 -9.37 8.81 -16.28
CA PRO A 476 -10.66 8.90 -16.97
C PRO A 476 -11.78 9.59 -16.17
N ASN A 477 -11.62 9.78 -14.87
CA ASN A 477 -12.77 9.96 -13.96
C ASN A 477 -12.82 11.31 -13.21
N CYS A 478 -11.89 12.21 -13.49
CA CYS A 478 -11.84 13.53 -12.87
C CYS A 478 -11.56 14.62 -13.90
N ALA A 479 -12.59 15.20 -14.49
CA ALA A 479 -12.47 16.17 -15.58
C ALA A 479 -12.44 17.63 -15.08
N LEU A 480 -11.70 18.51 -15.77
CA LEU A 480 -11.68 19.94 -15.51
C LEU A 480 -12.81 20.66 -16.29
N GLY A 481 -14.06 20.31 -15.95
CA GLY A 481 -15.27 20.93 -16.48
C GLY A 481 -16.03 20.13 -17.53
N ASP A 482 -17.13 20.71 -18.03
CA ASP A 482 -18.15 20.01 -18.83
C ASP A 482 -17.61 19.48 -20.16
N GLU A 483 -16.72 20.23 -20.81
CA GLU A 483 -16.19 19.87 -22.13
C GLU A 483 -15.34 18.60 -22.05
N GLU A 484 -14.43 18.52 -21.07
CA GLU A 484 -13.62 17.33 -20.84
C GLU A 484 -14.47 16.15 -20.39
N ALA A 485 -15.38 16.34 -19.44
CA ALA A 485 -16.30 15.31 -18.98
C ALA A 485 -17.14 14.73 -20.13
N THR A 486 -17.65 15.59 -21.02
CA THR A 486 -18.37 15.17 -22.23
C THR A 486 -17.51 14.31 -23.15
N ASN A 487 -16.23 14.69 -23.32
CA ASN A 487 -15.32 13.96 -24.19
C ASN A 487 -14.87 12.62 -23.59
N TRP A 488 -14.78 12.51 -22.26
CA TRP A 488 -14.25 11.32 -21.59
C TRP A 488 -15.31 10.26 -21.29
N TRP A 489 -16.52 10.67 -20.90
CA TRP A 489 -17.58 9.72 -20.53
C TRP A 489 -18.98 10.17 -20.94
N GLY A 490 -19.12 11.19 -21.80
CA GLY A 490 -20.42 11.67 -22.25
C GLY A 490 -21.25 10.61 -22.99
N ASP A 491 -20.61 9.59 -23.55
CA ASP A 491 -21.25 8.43 -24.19
C ASP A 491 -21.73 7.37 -23.19
N GLN A 492 -21.22 7.39 -21.95
CA GLN A 492 -21.57 6.47 -20.86
C GLN A 492 -22.64 7.05 -19.92
N VAL A 493 -23.20 8.23 -20.18
CA VAL A 493 -24.25 8.83 -19.34
C VAL A 493 -25.45 7.89 -19.20
N GLY A 494 -25.83 7.59 -17.96
CA GLY A 494 -26.90 6.65 -17.62
C GLY A 494 -26.46 5.19 -17.55
N GLU A 495 -25.20 4.88 -17.82
CA GLU A 495 -24.65 3.54 -17.57
C GLU A 495 -24.40 3.31 -16.09
N ILE A 496 -24.42 2.04 -15.69
CA ILE A 496 -24.13 1.58 -14.35
C ILE A 496 -23.20 0.38 -14.44
N ASP A 497 -22.27 0.27 -13.50
CA ASP A 497 -21.43 -0.92 -13.39
C ASP A 497 -22.33 -2.15 -13.10
N PRO A 498 -22.32 -3.19 -13.94
CA PRO A 498 -23.18 -4.35 -13.73
C PRO A 498 -22.86 -5.11 -12.43
N PHE A 499 -21.71 -4.88 -11.80
CA PHE A 499 -21.39 -5.47 -10.50
C PHE A 499 -22.30 -4.94 -9.37
N VAL A 500 -22.98 -3.81 -9.55
CA VAL A 500 -23.95 -3.28 -8.57
C VAL A 500 -25.01 -4.33 -8.21
N ASP A 501 -25.49 -5.11 -9.18
CA ASP A 501 -26.49 -6.15 -8.94
C ASP A 501 -25.96 -7.25 -8.02
N GLU A 502 -24.69 -7.64 -8.18
CA GLU A 502 -24.05 -8.65 -7.34
C GLU A 502 -23.76 -8.11 -5.93
N TYR A 503 -23.25 -6.89 -5.84
CA TYR A 503 -23.05 -6.19 -4.57
C TYR A 503 -24.36 -6.12 -3.77
N MET A 504 -25.44 -5.64 -4.38
CA MET A 504 -26.76 -5.58 -3.73
C MET A 504 -27.27 -6.96 -3.33
N ALA A 505 -27.10 -7.98 -4.19
CA ALA A 505 -27.50 -9.34 -3.85
C ALA A 505 -26.75 -9.93 -2.64
N VAL A 506 -25.49 -9.51 -2.42
CA VAL A 506 -24.73 -9.87 -1.22
C VAL A 506 -25.28 -9.13 0.00
N LEU A 507 -25.54 -7.82 -0.09
CA LEU A 507 -26.12 -7.05 1.01
C LEU A 507 -27.49 -7.60 1.43
N ASP A 508 -28.37 -7.87 0.45
CA ASP A 508 -29.69 -8.47 0.67
C ASP A 508 -29.61 -9.85 1.35
N ARG A 509 -28.62 -10.67 0.95
CA ARG A 509 -28.42 -12.01 1.54
C ARG A 509 -28.14 -11.95 3.04
N TYR A 510 -27.48 -10.88 3.49
CA TYR A 510 -27.08 -10.70 4.88
C TYR A 510 -27.90 -9.65 5.62
N ASP A 511 -29.01 -9.17 5.03
CA ASP A 511 -29.89 -8.15 5.59
C ASP A 511 -29.13 -6.86 5.96
N TRP A 512 -28.15 -6.48 5.14
CA TRP A 512 -27.32 -5.31 5.35
C TRP A 512 -27.99 -4.06 4.76
N PHE A 513 -27.95 -2.95 5.51
CA PHE A 513 -28.55 -1.69 5.05
C PHE A 513 -27.72 -1.05 3.94
N TYR A 514 -28.41 -0.56 2.92
CA TYR A 514 -27.88 0.34 1.91
C TYR A 514 -28.94 1.41 1.59
N PRO A 515 -28.54 2.61 1.14
CA PRO A 515 -29.50 3.68 0.88
C PRO A 515 -30.39 3.37 -0.33
N ASP A 516 -31.65 3.80 -0.29
CA ASP A 516 -32.66 3.54 -1.34
C ASP A 516 -32.23 4.06 -2.73
N ASP A 517 -31.33 5.03 -2.78
CA ASP A 517 -30.81 5.66 -4.00
C ASP A 517 -29.41 5.16 -4.41
N ILE A 518 -28.90 4.07 -3.82
CA ILE A 518 -27.54 3.55 -4.13
C ILE A 518 -27.32 3.34 -5.63
N VAL A 519 -28.32 2.81 -6.35
CA VAL A 519 -28.26 2.61 -7.80
C VAL A 519 -28.08 3.95 -8.52
N GLN A 520 -28.79 5.00 -8.08
CA GLN A 520 -28.66 6.35 -8.64
C GLN A 520 -27.28 6.95 -8.31
N GLN A 521 -26.75 6.71 -7.12
CA GLN A 521 -25.42 7.17 -6.72
C GLN A 521 -24.29 6.51 -7.51
N LEU A 522 -24.51 5.28 -8.00
CA LEU A 522 -23.53 4.51 -8.80
C LEU A 522 -23.78 4.56 -10.32
N THR A 523 -24.83 5.29 -10.76
CA THR A 523 -25.12 5.51 -12.19
C THR A 523 -24.39 6.75 -12.68
N VAL A 524 -23.80 6.69 -13.88
CA VAL A 524 -23.13 7.83 -14.50
C VAL A 524 -24.14 8.97 -14.72
N GLY A 525 -23.90 10.10 -14.07
CA GLY A 525 -24.78 11.27 -14.11
C GLY A 525 -24.73 11.98 -15.46
N GLU A 526 -25.70 12.87 -15.70
CA GLU A 526 -25.58 13.82 -16.82
C GLU A 526 -24.29 14.66 -16.66
N VAL A 527 -23.61 14.99 -17.76
CA VAL A 527 -22.40 15.83 -17.68
C VAL A 527 -22.73 17.15 -16.99
N GLY A 528 -21.88 17.52 -16.01
CA GLY A 528 -22.07 18.71 -15.18
C GLY A 528 -23.01 18.52 -13.98
N SER A 529 -23.64 17.35 -13.82
CA SER A 529 -24.56 17.09 -12.69
C SER A 529 -23.85 16.67 -11.41
N VAL A 530 -22.64 16.11 -11.50
CA VAL A 530 -21.83 15.68 -10.35
C VAL A 530 -20.56 16.53 -10.30
N THR A 531 -20.69 17.70 -9.68
CA THR A 531 -19.60 18.68 -9.52
C THR A 531 -18.83 18.47 -8.23
N GLY A 532 -17.55 18.81 -8.22
CA GLY A 532 -16.64 18.64 -7.09
C GLY A 532 -16.05 17.23 -7.02
N GLY A 533 -15.23 16.98 -6.00
CA GLY A 533 -14.39 15.78 -5.92
C GLY A 533 -12.99 16.04 -6.48
N CYS A 534 -12.15 15.01 -6.60
CA CYS A 534 -10.78 15.19 -7.07
C CYS A 534 -10.01 16.18 -6.18
N TYR A 535 -10.30 16.10 -4.87
CA TYR A 535 -9.91 17.04 -3.81
C TYR A 535 -10.43 18.49 -3.95
N ASP A 536 -11.21 18.82 -4.99
CA ASP A 536 -11.90 20.11 -5.10
C ASP A 536 -13.23 20.10 -4.34
N GLY A 537 -13.37 21.03 -3.40
CA GLY A 537 -14.63 21.27 -2.67
C GLY A 537 -15.56 22.23 -3.41
N GLY A 538 -15.12 22.75 -4.56
CA GLY A 538 -15.85 23.64 -5.43
C GLY A 538 -16.61 22.92 -6.55
N THR A 539 -16.75 23.62 -7.67
CA THR A 539 -17.41 23.14 -8.89
C THR A 539 -16.45 23.15 -10.08
N ALA A 540 -15.14 23.19 -9.83
CA ALA A 540 -14.15 23.27 -10.91
C ALA A 540 -13.90 21.89 -11.54
N THR A 541 -14.06 20.82 -10.76
CA THR A 541 -13.95 19.44 -11.22
C THR A 541 -15.31 18.76 -11.36
N MET A 542 -15.31 17.69 -12.14
CA MET A 542 -16.45 16.81 -12.35
C MET A 542 -16.00 15.37 -12.25
N ARG A 543 -16.89 14.54 -11.72
CA ARG A 543 -16.73 13.09 -11.61
C ARG A 543 -17.92 12.39 -12.27
N PRO A 544 -17.77 11.13 -12.71
CA PRO A 544 -18.80 10.45 -13.48
C PRO A 544 -20.02 10.07 -12.62
N THR A 545 -19.80 9.71 -11.35
CA THR A 545 -20.85 9.21 -10.45
C THR A 545 -20.82 9.94 -9.09
N PRO A 546 -21.96 10.09 -8.40
CA PRO A 546 -22.00 10.59 -7.02
C PRO A 546 -21.25 9.72 -6.01
N ASP A 547 -21.10 8.43 -6.29
CA ASP A 547 -20.31 7.52 -5.47
C ASP A 547 -19.64 6.42 -6.32
N SER A 548 -18.57 5.83 -5.78
CA SER A 548 -17.78 4.77 -6.41
C SER A 548 -16.75 4.24 -5.42
N LEU A 549 -15.99 3.21 -5.83
CA LEU A 549 -14.80 2.78 -5.12
C LEU A 549 -13.80 3.92 -4.93
N MET A 550 -13.66 4.80 -5.93
CA MET A 550 -12.72 5.91 -5.89
C MET A 550 -13.23 7.12 -5.07
N ASN A 551 -14.45 7.06 -4.54
CA ASN A 551 -15.02 8.12 -3.72
C ASN A 551 -15.17 7.71 -2.24
N SER A 552 -15.99 6.70 -1.97
CA SER A 552 -16.31 6.28 -0.59
C SER A 552 -15.97 4.82 -0.33
N GLU A 553 -15.11 4.23 -1.16
CA GLU A 553 -14.72 2.82 -1.09
C GLU A 553 -15.92 1.84 -1.17
N VAL A 554 -17.02 2.24 -1.81
CA VAL A 554 -18.09 1.31 -2.19
C VAL A 554 -17.48 0.26 -3.12
N PRO A 555 -17.77 -1.05 -2.98
CA PRO A 555 -17.09 -2.11 -3.72
C PRO A 555 -17.53 -2.21 -5.19
N VAL A 556 -17.62 -1.08 -5.88
CA VAL A 556 -18.05 -0.91 -7.26
C VAL A 556 -17.20 0.20 -7.87
N PHE A 557 -16.39 -0.11 -8.89
CA PHE A 557 -15.55 0.91 -9.54
C PHE A 557 -16.40 2.04 -10.15
N GLY A 558 -17.58 1.73 -10.67
CA GLY A 558 -18.38 2.64 -11.49
C GLY A 558 -18.05 2.43 -12.97
N ALA A 559 -19.02 2.66 -13.86
CA ALA A 559 -18.92 2.24 -15.28
C ALA A 559 -17.66 2.80 -15.98
N VAL A 560 -17.37 4.08 -15.78
CA VAL A 560 -16.21 4.77 -16.38
C VAL A 560 -14.88 4.18 -15.87
N ASN A 561 -14.75 4.00 -14.56
CA ASN A 561 -13.56 3.41 -13.95
C ASN A 561 -13.37 1.96 -14.39
N ARG A 562 -14.45 1.16 -14.36
CA ARG A 562 -14.45 -0.24 -14.80
C ARG A 562 -13.97 -0.41 -16.24
N LEU A 563 -14.38 0.49 -17.15
CA LEU A 563 -13.91 0.45 -18.53
C LEU A 563 -12.39 0.61 -18.60
N ARG A 564 -11.83 1.59 -17.88
CA ARG A 564 -10.37 1.79 -17.83
C ARG A 564 -9.64 0.60 -17.24
N VAL A 565 -10.13 0.05 -16.13
CA VAL A 565 -9.58 -1.17 -15.51
C VAL A 565 -9.57 -2.32 -16.54
N SER A 566 -10.66 -2.50 -17.27
CA SER A 566 -10.76 -3.55 -18.30
C SER A 566 -9.76 -3.35 -19.44
N GLN A 567 -9.57 -2.11 -19.92
CA GLN A 567 -8.61 -1.80 -20.99
C GLN A 567 -7.17 -2.13 -20.60
N VAL A 568 -6.76 -1.84 -19.36
CA VAL A 568 -5.44 -2.22 -18.84
C VAL A 568 -5.33 -3.74 -18.74
N LEU A 569 -6.32 -4.39 -18.13
CA LEU A 569 -6.32 -5.85 -17.97
C LEU A 569 -6.31 -6.57 -19.32
N ASP A 570 -6.93 -6.04 -20.36
CA ASP A 570 -6.99 -6.65 -21.69
C ASP A 570 -5.64 -6.73 -22.40
N GLN A 571 -4.61 -6.02 -21.90
CA GLN A 571 -3.23 -6.17 -22.37
C GLN A 571 -2.52 -7.42 -21.84
N PHE A 572 -2.99 -7.97 -20.71
CA PHE A 572 -2.32 -9.08 -20.04
C PHE A 572 -2.89 -10.42 -20.45
N ASN A 573 -2.00 -11.40 -20.58
CA ASN A 573 -2.35 -12.75 -20.98
C ASN A 573 -2.21 -13.71 -19.79
N PRO A 574 -3.31 -14.30 -19.30
CA PRO A 574 -3.24 -15.20 -18.16
C PRO A 574 -2.54 -16.53 -18.48
N ARG A 575 -2.22 -16.82 -19.74
CA ARG A 575 -1.68 -18.11 -20.20
C ARG A 575 -0.19 -18.02 -20.45
N VAL A 576 0.51 -19.14 -20.28
CA VAL A 576 1.94 -19.23 -20.60
C VAL A 576 2.09 -19.56 -22.10
N PRO A 577 3.06 -19.01 -22.83
CA PRO A 577 3.32 -19.45 -24.20
C PRO A 577 3.71 -20.94 -24.23
N LEU A 578 3.18 -21.70 -25.20
CA LEU A 578 3.55 -23.12 -25.41
C LEU A 578 4.93 -23.20 -26.07
N THR A 579 6.00 -23.17 -25.27
CA THR A 579 7.37 -23.09 -25.78
C THR A 579 8.11 -24.43 -25.79
N GLN A 580 7.64 -25.44 -25.05
CA GLN A 580 8.33 -26.73 -24.94
C GLN A 580 7.38 -27.94 -25.03
N ALA A 581 7.88 -29.05 -25.59
CA ALA A 581 7.12 -30.29 -25.69
C ALA A 581 6.74 -30.91 -24.32
N ALA A 582 7.45 -30.54 -23.23
CA ALA A 582 7.16 -30.99 -21.87
C ALA A 582 5.85 -30.41 -21.31
N ASP A 583 5.30 -29.37 -21.94
CA ASP A 583 4.08 -28.68 -21.53
C ASP A 583 2.80 -29.43 -21.93
N ALA A 584 2.96 -30.47 -22.76
CA ALA A 584 1.86 -31.26 -23.30
C ALA A 584 2.21 -32.75 -23.32
N VAL A 585 1.40 -33.56 -22.63
CA VAL A 585 1.43 -35.01 -22.78
C VAL A 585 0.48 -35.39 -23.90
N LEU A 586 1.00 -35.54 -25.11
CA LEU A 586 0.22 -35.90 -26.30
C LEU A 586 0.29 -37.40 -26.59
N ARG A 587 -0.86 -38.00 -26.88
CA ARG A 587 -1.03 -39.39 -27.30
C ARG A 587 -1.71 -39.43 -28.66
N CYS A 588 -0.98 -39.86 -29.67
CA CYS A 588 -1.47 -39.95 -31.04
C CYS A 588 -2.02 -41.35 -31.33
N PHE A 589 -3.17 -41.42 -32.00
CA PHE A 589 -3.81 -42.67 -32.41
C PHE A 589 -4.13 -42.65 -33.91
N PRO A 590 -3.89 -43.76 -34.65
CA PRO A 590 -3.35 -45.06 -34.22
C PRO A 590 -1.80 -45.12 -34.23
N ALA A 591 -1.21 -45.81 -33.23
CA ALA A 591 0.24 -45.94 -33.05
C ALA A 591 0.94 -46.92 -34.03
N ALA A 592 0.26 -47.39 -35.08
CA ALA A 592 0.79 -48.41 -35.99
C ALA A 592 0.62 -48.00 -37.46
N GLN A 593 1.76 -47.77 -38.12
CA GLN A 593 1.93 -47.51 -39.56
C GLN A 593 1.18 -46.29 -40.10
N ILE A 594 1.73 -45.11 -39.81
CA ILE A 594 1.35 -43.86 -40.49
C ILE A 594 2.12 -43.82 -41.81
N GLU A 595 1.43 -43.97 -42.95
CA GLU A 595 2.02 -43.64 -44.25
C GLU A 595 2.16 -42.10 -44.36
N ALA A 596 3.15 -41.61 -45.12
CA ALA A 596 3.59 -40.21 -45.17
C ALA A 596 2.55 -39.15 -45.61
N SER A 597 1.27 -39.53 -45.75
CA SER A 597 0.17 -38.66 -46.21
C SER A 597 -1.07 -38.68 -45.32
N GLU A 598 -1.07 -39.36 -44.17
CA GLU A 598 -2.26 -39.43 -43.28
C GLU A 598 -2.16 -38.48 -42.08
N SER A 599 -3.23 -37.72 -41.84
CA SER A 599 -3.43 -36.91 -40.63
C SER A 599 -3.64 -37.82 -39.42
N VAL A 600 -2.91 -37.57 -38.32
CA VAL A 600 -2.96 -38.39 -37.11
C VAL A 600 -3.67 -37.60 -36.02
N LEU A 601 -4.74 -38.16 -35.47
CA LEU A 601 -5.43 -37.49 -34.37
C LEU A 601 -4.61 -37.66 -33.09
N CYS A 602 -4.16 -36.55 -32.52
CA CYS A 602 -3.44 -36.53 -31.25
C CYS A 602 -4.35 -35.96 -30.16
N GLY A 603 -4.60 -36.75 -29.12
CA GLY A 603 -5.29 -36.31 -27.92
C GLY A 603 -4.28 -36.24 -26.77
N GLY A 604 -4.35 -35.23 -25.93
CA GLY A 604 -3.38 -35.07 -24.84
C GLY A 604 -3.90 -34.29 -23.65
N GLN A 605 -3.06 -34.16 -22.63
CA GLN A 605 -3.28 -33.27 -21.51
C GLN A 605 -2.17 -32.25 -21.47
N LEU A 606 -2.51 -30.99 -21.30
CA LEU A 606 -1.53 -29.96 -20.98
C LEU A 606 -1.16 -30.10 -19.50
N THR A 607 0.12 -29.94 -19.21
CA THR A 607 0.62 -29.92 -17.83
C THR A 607 0.46 -28.53 -17.21
N ARG A 608 0.22 -27.49 -18.02
CA ARG A 608 -0.03 -26.10 -17.60
C ARG A 608 -1.02 -25.37 -18.52
N TRP A 609 -1.58 -24.26 -18.05
CA TRP A 609 -2.42 -23.36 -18.85
C TRP A 609 -1.57 -22.68 -19.92
N VAL A 610 -1.69 -23.12 -21.18
CA VAL A 610 -0.93 -22.57 -22.31
C VAL A 610 -1.81 -21.78 -23.26
N ASP A 611 -1.19 -20.82 -23.90
CA ASP A 611 -1.83 -19.89 -24.80
C ASP A 611 -2.31 -20.56 -26.10
N GLN A 612 -3.31 -19.96 -26.77
CA GLN A 612 -3.83 -20.51 -28.03
C GLN A 612 -2.67 -20.68 -29.05
N PRO A 613 -2.42 -21.88 -29.59
CA PRO A 613 -1.32 -22.05 -30.52
C PRO A 613 -1.84 -21.65 -31.89
N SER A 614 -1.42 -20.48 -32.37
CA SER A 614 -1.17 -20.36 -33.81
C SER A 614 0.14 -21.08 -34.20
N GLY A 615 0.94 -21.53 -33.21
CA GLY A 615 2.18 -22.27 -33.41
C GLY A 615 1.98 -23.78 -33.60
N GLN A 616 2.67 -24.35 -34.60
CA GLN A 616 2.81 -25.80 -34.76
C GLN A 616 3.75 -26.33 -33.67
N LEU A 617 3.31 -27.34 -32.91
CA LEU A 617 4.19 -28.05 -31.97
C LEU A 617 4.90 -29.19 -32.71
N GLU A 618 6.22 -29.22 -32.70
CA GLU A 618 6.99 -30.37 -33.20
C GLU A 618 7.26 -31.36 -32.06
N ILE A 619 6.82 -32.61 -32.23
CA ILE A 619 6.96 -33.67 -31.24
C ILE A 619 7.62 -34.88 -31.89
N ALA A 620 8.69 -35.37 -31.28
CA ALA A 620 9.31 -36.62 -31.69
C ALA A 620 8.51 -37.82 -31.13
N VAL A 621 8.02 -38.69 -32.01
CA VAL A 621 7.36 -39.97 -31.69
C VAL A 621 8.20 -41.08 -32.32
N GLY A 622 9.15 -41.62 -31.56
CA GLY A 622 10.18 -42.51 -32.10
C GLY A 622 11.16 -41.74 -32.99
N ASP A 623 11.38 -42.21 -34.22
CA ASP A 623 12.24 -41.54 -35.22
C ASP A 623 11.47 -40.51 -36.09
N THR A 624 10.18 -40.30 -35.82
CA THR A 624 9.30 -39.43 -36.61
C THR A 624 9.01 -38.13 -35.88
N VAL A 625 9.14 -36.99 -36.55
CA VAL A 625 8.69 -35.68 -36.03
C VAL A 625 7.25 -35.45 -36.51
N VAL A 626 6.33 -35.30 -35.57
CA VAL A 626 4.92 -34.95 -35.82
C VAL A 626 4.75 -33.46 -35.54
N ARG A 627 4.19 -32.72 -36.51
CA ARG A 627 3.75 -31.33 -36.32
C ARG A 627 2.28 -31.34 -35.92
N CYS A 628 1.99 -31.06 -34.67
CA CYS A 628 0.63 -30.94 -34.17
C CYS A 628 0.14 -29.50 -34.31
N ARG A 629 -1.04 -29.31 -34.89
CA ARG A 629 -1.80 -28.07 -34.76
C ARG A 629 -2.82 -28.26 -33.63
N ILE A 630 -2.79 -27.38 -32.64
CA ILE A 630 -3.70 -27.44 -31.50
C ILE A 630 -4.86 -26.50 -31.80
N ASP A 631 -6.04 -27.06 -32.06
CA ASP A 631 -7.21 -26.30 -32.51
C ASP A 631 -8.09 -25.81 -31.35
N THR A 632 -8.04 -26.47 -30.18
CA THR A 632 -8.77 -26.09 -28.96
C THR A 632 -7.98 -26.45 -27.71
N ILE A 633 -7.87 -25.49 -26.78
CA ILE A 633 -7.29 -25.69 -25.44
C ILE A 633 -8.37 -25.46 -24.40
N ASP A 634 -8.66 -26.48 -23.61
CA ASP A 634 -9.33 -26.35 -22.33
C ASP A 634 -8.54 -27.16 -21.30
N VAL A 635 -8.50 -26.72 -20.04
CA VAL A 635 -7.71 -27.44 -19.04
C VAL A 635 -8.34 -28.78 -18.72
N GLY A 636 -7.62 -29.85 -19.06
CA GLY A 636 -8.04 -31.24 -18.87
C GLY A 636 -8.08 -32.07 -20.15
N ASP A 637 -8.22 -31.46 -21.33
CA ASP A 637 -8.28 -32.16 -22.62
C ASP A 637 -7.76 -31.30 -23.79
N VAL A 638 -6.76 -31.80 -24.52
CA VAL A 638 -6.31 -31.27 -25.81
C VAL A 638 -6.79 -32.18 -26.92
N ARG A 639 -7.42 -31.60 -27.94
CA ARG A 639 -7.66 -32.26 -29.22
C ARG A 639 -6.89 -31.50 -30.31
N GLY A 640 -5.93 -32.17 -30.94
CA GLY A 640 -5.16 -31.64 -32.05
C GLY A 640 -5.21 -32.58 -33.27
N VAL A 641 -4.99 -31.99 -34.45
CA VAL A 641 -4.91 -32.69 -35.74
C VAL A 641 -3.49 -32.67 -36.28
#